data_AF-A0A0W0UKR7-F1
#
_entry.id   AF-A0A0W0UKR7-F1
#
_cell.length_a   1.000
_cell.length_b   1.000
_cell.length_c   1.000
_cell.angle_alpha   90.00
_cell.angle_beta   90.00
_cell.angle_gamma   90.00
#
_symmetry.space_group_name_H-M   'P 1'
#
loop_
_entity.id
_entity.type
_entity.pdbx_description
1 polymer ?
#
loop_
_entity_poly.entity_id
_entity_poly.type
_entity_poly.pdbx_seq_one_letter_code
_entity_poly.pdbx_strand_id
1 'polypeptide(L)'
;MPAESAKKLLIRNNRKQYQDFLIDESPILHLPAISAVPWIGAANRFDTYEKTPYKFGEHQINFISKNGEPYSFQWQTDAIQLKQAVRWGIVRTESLTSKVIAALGNYRITAHERVLKGMISNTQHLKVQLLDHYQQRFEALQELESLVNKDNSLVAYSTAIERYRQQLLTIDSSLETHFRGTQLVTLNPKALSQLREDIRKDIAKAESYLQTMVEDCSTNPQALRTYSRARGKNSILYFVKQQMSDNLFQMQGINQDISYSRKRRFALTRGHLNDCIEDARREVDEHKADLRNAITPEHHGWYTSENGSITYDFGNDNLTPSRQRQVLLGISFLEGWDTVDYSNPEKPSVKSPLGSETLSVIVATNWQLHRNFAVAMKSAAFFIFNIFKGMFTYTHPWEEEAWDNKEFHLIAKTLREKASPNEPLLLKPIKFIKAIMYAIRDSFRGIRNLGTGLFHMPKKIFDDWNASKSLQNLNTVIEEAEHCLARINREETERLQYILIDSVLKSDAKPVSMLARTDYHLTAGEQNDIITAMVRGFDGFVSVFTHNVYAKDPVAGLLFTTAYAAGAGAIFYPAFASTVFGAGYVNWFTHFSYSMGSGKFAAALAGGSTQAQVFATGWDTAVHGPNSSGISVTMQIAEDPLTYSAYFALAYGLGYVLVNGINGHKIPVLSDMLREDLGSTPDASYPFIGGKFALGSYELFHRDPTEDLHPTRIKFNGTEYKNYPNPGNEQVINRFLLALWLSKHAETLPKLDSDILFELERHLDRLFLREEAASLKKILYPEKELSIAFQLFSIPFSYIPAICRFSLAFILSPIAWFMGNPEPAQPIKRASRDLYMKISRDLNRLLIAGSQFIYLCFKVMTSPVKALAFTVNMLISRIAALVDLILSHSIHQKFARVHAFFNNLGEWMYPARAIKSVVIAHPVHTIKEIEHSYKSMLEQFAITRFSSDVIIQEEKQLTPSSLKLPPSELLLDKRDPPTVNI
;
A
#
# COMPACT_ATOMS: atom_id res chain seq x y z
N MET A 1 27.93 -2.04 14.67
CA MET A 1 27.99 -3.18 13.71
C MET A 1 29.19 -2.94 12.81
N PRO A 2 30.09 -3.87 12.49
CA PRO A 2 31.23 -3.56 11.61
C PRO A 2 30.79 -3.25 10.17
N ALA A 3 31.69 -2.60 9.39
CA ALA A 3 31.53 -2.26 7.97
C ALA A 3 30.85 -3.38 7.16
N GLU A 4 29.96 -3.00 6.24
CA GLU A 4 29.13 -3.95 5.51
C GLU A 4 29.93 -4.92 4.64
N SER A 5 29.36 -6.11 4.43
CA SER A 5 29.92 -7.11 3.52
C SER A 5 29.95 -6.55 2.10
N ALA A 6 31.00 -6.84 1.35
CA ALA A 6 31.22 -6.30 0.02
C ALA A 6 30.05 -6.59 -0.96
N LYS A 7 29.36 -7.73 -0.80
CA LYS A 7 28.12 -8.06 -1.54
C LYS A 7 26.98 -7.05 -1.32
N LYS A 8 26.76 -6.62 -0.08
CA LYS A 8 25.71 -5.66 0.27
C LYS A 8 26.02 -4.27 -0.26
N LEU A 9 27.29 -3.86 -0.17
CA LEU A 9 27.79 -2.63 -0.76
C LEU A 9 27.58 -2.60 -2.28
N LEU A 10 27.85 -3.72 -2.97
CA LEU A 10 27.60 -3.86 -4.40
C LEU A 10 26.11 -3.75 -4.75
N ILE A 11 25.23 -4.45 -4.02
CA ILE A 11 23.77 -4.37 -4.22
C ILE A 11 23.30 -2.92 -4.10
N ARG A 12 23.76 -2.21 -3.07
CA ARG A 12 23.41 -0.82 -2.82
C ARG A 12 23.94 0.11 -3.91
N ASN A 13 25.19 -0.05 -4.33
CA ASN A 13 25.79 0.73 -5.40
C ASN A 13 25.05 0.53 -6.73
N ASN A 14 24.77 -0.73 -7.10
CA ASN A 14 24.01 -1.08 -8.30
C ASN A 14 22.59 -0.49 -8.26
N ARG A 15 21.92 -0.55 -7.10
CA ARG A 15 20.59 0.04 -6.90
C ARG A 15 20.64 1.56 -7.10
N LYS A 16 21.66 2.25 -6.58
CA LYS A 16 21.83 3.71 -6.74
C LYS A 16 22.09 4.08 -8.20
N GLN A 17 23.05 3.43 -8.86
CA GLN A 17 23.36 3.69 -10.26
C GLN A 17 22.18 3.37 -11.18
N TYR A 18 21.42 2.31 -10.89
CA TYR A 18 20.19 2.03 -11.62
C TYR A 18 19.15 3.12 -11.45
N GLN A 19 18.99 3.69 -10.24
CA GLN A 19 18.06 4.79 -9.97
C GLN A 19 18.47 6.08 -10.68
N ASP A 20 19.76 6.41 -10.66
CA ASP A 20 20.32 7.55 -11.40
C ASP A 20 20.09 7.35 -12.91
N PHE A 21 20.27 6.12 -13.41
CA PHE A 21 19.93 5.74 -14.79
C PHE A 21 18.43 5.86 -15.11
N LEU A 22 17.50 5.84 -14.15
CA LEU A 22 16.08 6.03 -14.48
C LEU A 22 15.75 7.50 -14.77
N ILE A 23 16.52 8.42 -14.21
CA ILE A 23 16.24 9.87 -14.27
C ILE A 23 17.20 10.63 -15.21
N ASP A 24 18.26 9.99 -15.67
CA ASP A 24 19.23 10.55 -16.60
C ASP A 24 18.89 10.30 -18.08
N GLU A 25 19.64 10.92 -18.99
CA GLU A 25 19.51 10.71 -20.45
C GLU A 25 20.29 9.50 -20.97
N SER A 26 20.98 8.75 -20.09
CA SER A 26 21.86 7.67 -20.51
C SER A 26 21.05 6.57 -21.20
N PRO A 27 21.45 6.11 -22.40
CA PRO A 27 20.74 5.05 -23.12
C PRO A 27 21.10 3.66 -22.61
N ILE A 28 22.30 3.46 -22.04
CA ILE A 28 22.80 2.15 -21.60
C ILE A 28 23.48 2.28 -20.24
N LEU A 29 23.25 1.30 -19.36
CA LEU A 29 23.94 1.16 -18.07
C LEU A 29 24.50 -0.26 -17.94
N HIS A 30 25.78 -0.37 -17.61
CA HIS A 30 26.43 -1.66 -17.32
C HIS A 30 26.68 -1.80 -15.81
N LEU A 31 26.06 -2.79 -15.17
CA LEU A 31 26.25 -3.07 -13.75
C LEU A 31 26.95 -4.43 -13.55
N PRO A 32 27.89 -4.58 -12.60
CA PRO A 32 28.41 -5.89 -12.24
C PRO A 32 27.29 -6.77 -11.67
N ALA A 33 27.14 -8.01 -12.15
CA ALA A 33 26.03 -8.85 -11.70
C ALA A 33 26.27 -9.39 -10.28
N ILE A 34 25.21 -9.38 -9.47
CA ILE A 34 25.24 -9.93 -8.11
C ILE A 34 25.17 -11.46 -8.20
N SER A 35 26.07 -12.17 -7.49
CA SER A 35 26.04 -13.63 -7.46
C SER A 35 24.89 -14.17 -6.60
N ALA A 36 24.27 -15.27 -7.03
CA ALA A 36 23.30 -15.99 -6.22
C ALA A 36 23.95 -16.72 -5.02
N VAL A 37 25.27 -16.95 -5.05
CA VAL A 37 25.98 -17.70 -4.00
C VAL A 37 26.25 -16.81 -2.77
N PRO A 38 25.90 -17.23 -1.54
CA PRO A 38 26.01 -16.37 -0.35
C PRO A 38 27.41 -15.83 -0.04
N TRP A 39 28.46 -16.63 -0.26
CA TRP A 39 29.86 -16.26 0.04
C TRP A 39 30.59 -15.56 -1.12
N ILE A 40 29.89 -15.20 -2.20
CA ILE A 40 30.45 -14.49 -3.36
C ILE A 40 29.77 -13.13 -3.49
N GLY A 41 30.59 -12.09 -3.58
CA GLY A 41 30.18 -10.68 -3.70
C GLY A 41 29.67 -10.35 -5.09
N ALA A 42 30.55 -10.41 -6.09
CA ALA A 42 30.22 -10.17 -7.50
C ALA A 42 30.47 -11.41 -8.36
N ALA A 43 29.61 -11.60 -9.35
CA ALA A 43 29.85 -12.55 -10.43
C ALA A 43 30.79 -11.90 -11.47
N ASN A 44 31.60 -12.72 -12.15
CA ASN A 44 32.45 -12.26 -13.26
C ASN A 44 31.64 -12.13 -14.56
N ARG A 45 30.64 -11.23 -14.54
CA ARG A 45 29.74 -10.86 -15.65
C ARG A 45 29.07 -9.51 -15.36
N PHE A 46 28.59 -8.85 -16.41
CA PHE A 46 27.85 -7.60 -16.31
C PHE A 46 26.39 -7.80 -16.73
N ASP A 47 25.50 -7.13 -16.00
CA ASP A 47 24.12 -6.89 -16.40
C ASP A 47 24.08 -5.59 -17.21
N THR A 48 23.61 -5.67 -18.46
CA THR A 48 23.43 -4.50 -19.33
C THR A 48 21.97 -4.09 -19.32
N TYR A 49 21.70 -2.82 -19.03
CA TYR A 49 20.38 -2.22 -19.07
C TYR A 49 20.32 -1.25 -20.24
N GLU A 50 19.29 -1.34 -21.09
CA GLU A 50 19.10 -0.44 -22.22
C GLU A 50 17.76 0.28 -22.08
N LYS A 51 17.75 1.60 -22.31
CA LYS A 51 16.58 2.48 -22.21
C LYS A 51 16.15 2.90 -23.61
N THR A 52 14.94 2.52 -24.02
CA THR A 52 14.33 2.92 -25.29
C THR A 52 13.18 3.90 -25.06
N PRO A 53 13.34 5.20 -25.36
CA PRO A 53 12.31 6.21 -25.16
C PRO A 53 11.28 6.24 -26.31
N TYR A 54 10.00 6.41 -25.97
CA TYR A 54 8.90 6.69 -26.89
C TYR A 54 8.21 7.98 -26.47
N LYS A 55 8.30 9.01 -27.32
CA LYS A 55 7.81 10.36 -27.02
C LYS A 55 6.61 10.70 -27.91
N PHE A 56 5.52 11.11 -27.26
CA PHE A 56 4.32 11.61 -27.92
C PHE A 56 3.94 12.93 -27.24
N GLY A 57 4.26 14.06 -27.86
CA GLY A 57 4.09 15.38 -27.22
C GLY A 57 5.19 15.70 -26.18
N GLU A 58 4.81 16.27 -25.05
CA GLU A 58 5.74 16.72 -23.99
C GLU A 58 6.19 15.59 -23.06
N HIS A 59 5.38 14.52 -22.95
CA HIS A 59 5.61 13.38 -22.07
C HIS A 59 6.17 12.17 -22.83
N GLN A 60 6.81 11.24 -22.10
CA GLN A 60 7.45 10.06 -22.71
C GLN A 60 7.38 8.81 -21.84
N ILE A 61 7.42 7.65 -22.49
CA ILE A 61 7.52 6.32 -21.86
C ILE A 61 8.86 5.71 -22.23
N ASN A 62 9.61 5.28 -21.23
CA ASN A 62 10.91 4.65 -21.41
C ASN A 62 10.79 3.16 -21.10
N PHE A 63 10.99 2.29 -22.09
CA PHE A 63 11.08 0.85 -21.86
C PHE A 63 12.52 0.47 -21.52
N ILE A 64 12.70 -0.38 -20.52
CA ILE A 64 13.99 -0.86 -20.06
C ILE A 64 14.12 -2.34 -20.39
N SER A 65 15.17 -2.70 -21.12
CA SER A 65 15.59 -4.08 -21.27
C SER A 65 16.76 -4.39 -20.33
N LYS A 66 16.86 -5.63 -19.87
CA LYS A 66 17.99 -6.16 -19.12
C LYS A 66 18.56 -7.36 -19.87
N ASN A 67 19.81 -7.26 -20.32
CA ASN A 67 20.50 -8.28 -21.11
C ASN A 67 19.69 -8.72 -22.36
N GLY A 68 18.99 -7.76 -23.00
CA GLY A 68 18.14 -8.01 -24.17
C GLY A 68 16.73 -8.55 -23.85
N GLU A 69 16.38 -8.81 -22.58
CA GLU A 69 15.04 -9.22 -22.17
C GLU A 69 14.25 -8.03 -21.59
N PRO A 70 12.93 -7.90 -21.81
CA PRO A 70 12.11 -6.85 -21.20
C PRO A 70 12.19 -6.91 -19.66
N TYR A 71 12.49 -5.78 -19.01
CA TYR A 71 12.68 -5.70 -17.56
C TYR A 71 11.62 -4.85 -16.88
N SER A 72 11.48 -3.58 -17.28
CA SER A 72 10.46 -2.68 -16.75
C SER A 72 10.18 -1.54 -17.74
N PHE A 73 9.24 -0.67 -17.41
CA PHE A 73 9.06 0.59 -18.12
C PHE A 73 8.83 1.72 -17.12
N GLN A 74 9.14 2.94 -17.55
CA GLN A 74 8.99 4.15 -16.77
C GLN A 74 8.09 5.12 -17.52
N TRP A 75 7.42 5.98 -16.78
CA TRP A 75 6.60 7.04 -17.34
C TRP A 75 7.08 8.38 -16.81
N GLN A 76 7.50 9.25 -17.72
CA GLN A 76 7.96 10.60 -17.42
C GLN A 76 6.86 11.59 -17.82
N THR A 77 6.31 12.27 -16.82
CA THR A 77 5.11 13.10 -16.93
C THR A 77 5.08 14.19 -15.84
N ASP A 78 3.98 14.90 -15.73
CA ASP A 78 3.76 15.93 -14.72
C ASP A 78 3.05 15.41 -13.46
N ALA A 79 3.19 16.17 -12.36
CA ALA A 79 2.53 15.89 -11.08
C ALA A 79 1.00 15.69 -11.19
N ILE A 80 0.35 16.50 -12.04
CA ILE A 80 -1.11 16.45 -12.22
C ILE A 80 -1.51 15.12 -12.87
N GLN A 81 -0.74 14.65 -13.84
CA GLN A 81 -1.00 13.40 -14.55
C GLN A 81 -0.77 12.19 -13.64
N LEU A 82 0.26 12.20 -12.78
CA LEU A 82 0.42 11.16 -11.76
C LEU A 82 -0.77 11.13 -10.79
N LYS A 83 -1.31 12.29 -10.39
CA LYS A 83 -2.51 12.33 -9.55
C LYS A 83 -3.73 11.76 -10.25
N GLN A 84 -3.93 12.08 -11.53
CA GLN A 84 -4.98 11.45 -12.35
C GLN A 84 -4.72 9.94 -12.51
N ALA A 85 -3.47 9.50 -12.58
CA ALA A 85 -3.14 8.08 -12.72
C ALA A 85 -3.52 7.28 -11.48
N VAL A 86 -3.49 7.89 -10.28
CA VAL A 86 -4.11 7.31 -9.07
C VAL A 86 -5.62 7.13 -9.27
N ARG A 87 -6.33 8.13 -9.82
CA ARG A 87 -7.76 8.00 -10.15
C ARG A 87 -8.06 6.92 -11.17
N TRP A 88 -7.12 6.57 -12.05
CA TRP A 88 -7.24 5.47 -13.00
C TRP A 88 -6.83 4.11 -12.42
N GLY A 89 -6.24 4.07 -11.23
CA GLY A 89 -5.69 2.86 -10.63
C GLY A 89 -4.38 2.38 -11.26
N ILE A 90 -3.68 3.25 -11.99
CA ILE A 90 -2.42 2.96 -12.66
C ILE A 90 -1.26 3.03 -11.66
N VAL A 91 -1.19 4.12 -10.88
CA VAL A 91 -0.16 4.34 -9.85
C VAL A 91 -0.61 3.67 -8.56
N ARG A 92 0.27 2.84 -7.99
CA ARG A 92 0.00 2.17 -6.71
C ARG A 92 0.35 3.09 -5.54
N THR A 93 -0.60 3.31 -4.66
CA THR A 93 -0.48 4.18 -3.47
C THR A 93 -0.71 3.40 -2.18
N GLU A 94 -0.21 3.91 -1.06
CA GLU A 94 -0.31 3.22 0.23
C GLU A 94 -1.50 3.65 1.09
N SER A 95 -1.93 4.92 0.96
CA SER A 95 -3.04 5.48 1.74
C SER A 95 -4.37 4.78 1.45
N LEU A 96 -5.27 4.72 2.44
CA LEU A 96 -6.57 4.06 2.28
C LEU A 96 -7.42 4.78 1.24
N THR A 97 -7.54 6.11 1.32
CA THR A 97 -8.33 6.90 0.37
C THR A 97 -7.89 6.65 -1.07
N SER A 98 -6.58 6.63 -1.31
CA SER A 98 -6.00 6.50 -2.65
C SER A 98 -6.09 5.07 -3.17
N LYS A 99 -5.98 4.05 -2.32
CA LYS A 99 -6.26 2.64 -2.68
C LYS A 99 -7.70 2.44 -3.14
N VAL A 100 -8.67 3.05 -2.45
CA VAL A 100 -10.09 2.99 -2.83
C VAL A 100 -10.35 3.74 -4.12
N ILE A 101 -9.78 4.94 -4.27
CA ILE A 101 -9.82 5.72 -5.51
C ILE A 101 -9.25 4.89 -6.68
N ALA A 102 -8.10 4.25 -6.50
CA ALA A 102 -7.45 3.40 -7.49
C ALA A 102 -8.29 2.15 -7.83
N ALA A 103 -8.84 1.47 -6.83
CA ALA A 103 -9.70 0.30 -7.02
C ALA A 103 -10.95 0.64 -7.85
N LEU A 104 -11.59 1.78 -7.58
CA LEU A 104 -12.69 2.30 -8.40
C LEU A 104 -12.22 2.71 -9.81
N GLY A 105 -11.01 3.28 -9.89
CA GLY A 105 -10.36 3.72 -11.11
C GLY A 105 -10.18 2.63 -12.16
N ASN A 106 -10.03 1.37 -11.73
CA ASN A 106 -9.96 0.22 -12.62
C ASN A 106 -11.16 0.12 -13.58
N TYR A 107 -12.33 0.68 -13.21
CA TYR A 107 -13.45 0.77 -14.13
C TYR A 107 -13.11 1.57 -15.40
N ARG A 108 -12.29 2.63 -15.32
CA ARG A 108 -11.82 3.38 -16.49
C ARG A 108 -10.99 2.49 -17.39
N ILE A 109 -10.06 1.71 -16.85
CA ILE A 109 -9.25 0.77 -17.62
C ILE A 109 -10.16 -0.21 -18.38
N THR A 110 -11.07 -0.88 -17.68
CA THR A 110 -12.02 -1.83 -18.30
C THR A 110 -12.94 -1.16 -19.31
N ALA A 111 -13.31 0.10 -19.09
CA ALA A 111 -14.11 0.88 -20.04
C ALA A 111 -13.34 1.21 -21.32
N HIS A 112 -12.06 1.60 -21.20
CA HIS A 112 -11.21 1.93 -22.34
C HIS A 112 -10.67 0.69 -23.05
N GLU A 113 -10.59 -0.47 -22.39
CA GLU A 113 -10.32 -1.75 -23.06
C GLU A 113 -11.43 -2.09 -24.07
N ARG A 114 -12.68 -1.67 -23.83
CA ARG A 114 -13.76 -1.81 -24.82
C ARG A 114 -13.57 -0.83 -25.96
N VAL A 115 -13.17 0.40 -25.65
CA VAL A 115 -12.91 1.44 -26.66
C VAL A 115 -11.83 0.98 -27.62
N LEU A 116 -10.74 0.37 -27.13
CA LEU A 116 -9.70 -0.24 -27.96
C LEU A 116 -10.25 -1.27 -28.96
N LYS A 117 -11.30 -2.00 -28.58
CA LYS A 117 -11.98 -2.99 -29.43
C LYS A 117 -13.02 -2.38 -30.39
N GLY A 118 -13.13 -1.05 -30.45
CA GLY A 118 -14.14 -0.36 -31.23
C GLY A 118 -15.55 -0.42 -30.64
N MET A 119 -15.68 -0.64 -29.33
CA MET A 119 -16.95 -0.75 -28.62
C MET A 119 -17.06 0.24 -27.46
N ILE A 120 -18.27 0.66 -27.13
CA ILE A 120 -18.52 1.52 -25.97
C ILE A 120 -19.86 1.23 -25.33
N SER A 121 -19.94 1.28 -23.99
CA SER A 121 -21.24 1.12 -23.34
C SER A 121 -22.10 2.37 -23.51
N ASN A 122 -23.40 2.18 -23.77
CA ASN A 122 -24.38 3.26 -23.84
C ASN A 122 -24.49 4.11 -22.56
N THR A 123 -23.98 3.61 -21.42
CA THR A 123 -23.96 4.33 -20.13
C THR A 123 -22.54 4.66 -19.66
N GLN A 124 -21.52 4.46 -20.52
CA GLN A 124 -20.13 4.63 -20.12
C GLN A 124 -19.85 6.04 -19.62
N HIS A 125 -20.21 7.07 -20.38
CA HIS A 125 -20.00 8.48 -20.00
C HIS A 125 -20.66 8.80 -18.65
N LEU A 126 -21.93 8.41 -18.48
CA LEU A 126 -22.66 8.56 -17.22
C LEU A 126 -21.97 7.85 -16.04
N LYS A 127 -21.51 6.62 -16.23
CA LYS A 127 -20.86 5.83 -15.18
C LYS A 127 -19.47 6.37 -14.82
N VAL A 128 -18.74 6.92 -15.79
CA VAL A 128 -17.48 7.63 -15.54
C VAL A 128 -17.73 8.92 -14.76
N GLN A 129 -18.76 9.70 -15.10
CA GLN A 129 -19.11 10.89 -14.31
C GLN A 129 -19.60 10.55 -12.89
N LEU A 130 -20.34 9.46 -12.71
CA LEU A 130 -20.72 8.95 -11.40
C LEU A 130 -19.48 8.56 -10.59
N LEU A 131 -18.53 7.87 -11.24
CA LEU A 131 -17.24 7.53 -10.65
C LEU A 131 -16.45 8.79 -10.25
N ASP A 132 -16.36 9.81 -11.10
CA ASP A 132 -15.71 11.10 -10.81
C ASP A 132 -16.31 11.76 -9.57
N HIS A 133 -17.65 11.81 -9.49
CA HIS A 133 -18.36 12.42 -8.37
C HIS A 133 -17.97 11.78 -7.02
N TYR A 134 -17.92 10.45 -6.96
CA TYR A 134 -17.54 9.75 -5.72
C TYR A 134 -16.03 9.82 -5.45
N GLN A 135 -15.19 9.75 -6.48
CA GLN A 135 -13.74 9.93 -6.30
C GLN A 135 -13.40 11.33 -5.77
N GLN A 136 -14.08 12.39 -6.23
CA GLN A 136 -13.93 13.75 -5.67
C GLN A 136 -14.30 13.80 -4.17
N ARG A 137 -15.38 13.12 -3.77
CA ARG A 137 -15.75 13.01 -2.35
C ARG A 137 -14.69 12.27 -1.53
N PHE A 138 -14.05 11.24 -2.09
CA PHE A 138 -12.96 10.52 -1.42
C PHE A 138 -11.66 11.32 -1.35
N GLU A 139 -11.35 12.11 -2.39
CA GLU A 139 -10.22 13.03 -2.36
C GLU A 139 -10.39 14.11 -1.31
N ALA A 140 -11.62 14.57 -1.08
CA ALA A 140 -11.88 15.54 -0.03
C ALA A 140 -11.54 15.01 1.38
N LEU A 141 -11.54 13.68 1.57
CA LEU A 141 -11.15 13.04 2.82
C LEU A 141 -9.62 12.91 2.98
N GLN A 142 -8.82 13.14 1.95
CA GLN A 142 -7.35 12.96 2.00
C GLN A 142 -6.68 13.87 3.01
N GLU A 143 -7.16 15.12 3.15
CA GLU A 143 -6.63 16.06 4.14
C GLU A 143 -6.90 15.58 5.57
N LEU A 144 -8.06 14.95 5.82
CA LEU A 144 -8.39 14.36 7.11
C LEU A 144 -7.56 13.11 7.40
N GLU A 145 -7.36 12.23 6.40
CA GLU A 145 -6.49 11.06 6.53
C GLU A 145 -5.04 11.47 6.82
N SER A 146 -4.56 12.58 6.24
CA SER A 146 -3.23 13.13 6.50
C SER A 146 -3.00 13.62 7.93
N LEU A 147 -4.05 13.74 8.76
CA LEU A 147 -3.92 14.10 10.18
C LEU A 147 -3.56 12.90 11.08
N VAL A 148 -3.67 11.68 10.56
CA VAL A 148 -3.43 10.45 11.33
C VAL A 148 -1.99 10.39 11.82
N ASN A 149 -1.82 10.10 13.11
CA ASN A 149 -0.55 9.94 13.82
C ASN A 149 0.36 11.18 13.78
N LYS A 150 -0.22 12.38 13.64
CA LYS A 150 0.48 13.66 13.83
C LYS A 150 0.02 14.31 15.13
N ASP A 151 0.91 15.08 15.76
CA ASP A 151 0.56 15.89 16.92
C ASP A 151 -0.10 17.20 16.45
N ASN A 152 -1.37 17.10 16.09
CA ASN A 152 -2.14 18.23 15.56
C ASN A 152 -2.83 19.00 16.68
N SER A 153 -2.88 20.33 16.55
CA SER A 153 -3.71 21.18 17.39
C SER A 153 -5.20 21.01 17.04
N LEU A 154 -6.08 21.37 17.99
CA LEU A 154 -7.53 21.43 17.73
C LEU A 154 -7.83 22.36 16.54
N VAL A 155 -7.11 23.48 16.41
CA VAL A 155 -7.27 24.43 15.30
C VAL A 155 -6.97 23.76 13.95
N ALA A 156 -5.93 22.92 13.88
CA ALA A 156 -5.61 22.18 12.66
C ALA A 156 -6.71 21.19 12.28
N TYR A 157 -7.28 20.44 13.25
CA TYR A 157 -8.43 19.56 13.01
C TYR A 157 -9.66 20.34 12.54
N SER A 158 -10.02 21.42 13.22
CA SER A 158 -11.17 22.25 12.85
C SER A 158 -11.00 22.82 11.44
N THR A 159 -9.80 23.29 11.09
CA THR A 159 -9.52 23.84 9.76
C THR A 159 -9.65 22.77 8.68
N ALA A 160 -9.10 21.57 8.90
CA ALA A 160 -9.17 20.49 7.92
C ALA A 160 -10.61 19.97 7.74
N ILE A 161 -11.39 19.85 8.83
CA ILE A 161 -12.81 19.46 8.75
C ILE A 161 -13.62 20.54 8.03
N GLU A 162 -13.32 21.82 8.25
CA GLU A 162 -13.97 22.90 7.53
C GLU A 162 -13.64 22.87 6.04
N ARG A 163 -12.38 22.65 5.66
CA ARG A 163 -11.98 22.48 4.26
C ARG A 163 -12.68 21.30 3.59
N TYR A 164 -12.82 20.18 4.29
CA TYR A 164 -13.63 19.05 3.82
C TYR A 164 -15.08 19.46 3.55
N ARG A 165 -15.72 20.20 4.46
CA ARG A 165 -17.10 20.72 4.27
C ARG A 165 -17.19 21.66 3.06
N GLN A 166 -16.23 22.57 2.90
CA GLN A 166 -16.20 23.50 1.77
C GLN A 166 -16.03 22.79 0.42
N GLN A 167 -15.19 21.75 0.37
CA GLN A 167 -15.04 20.91 -0.82
C GLN A 167 -16.35 20.16 -1.14
N LEU A 168 -17.05 19.63 -0.14
CA LEU A 168 -18.37 19.02 -0.33
C LEU A 168 -19.42 20.02 -0.85
N LEU A 169 -19.45 21.25 -0.33
CA LEU A 169 -20.34 22.31 -0.84
C LEU A 169 -20.03 22.69 -2.29
N THR A 170 -18.74 22.72 -2.65
CA THR A 170 -18.30 22.95 -4.03
C THR A 170 -18.80 21.82 -4.95
N ILE A 171 -18.70 20.57 -4.52
CA ILE A 171 -19.24 19.41 -5.25
C ILE A 171 -20.78 19.51 -5.39
N ASP A 172 -21.49 19.90 -4.33
CA ASP A 172 -22.96 20.08 -4.37
C ASP A 172 -23.38 21.17 -5.37
N SER A 173 -22.68 22.31 -5.36
CA SER A 173 -22.96 23.45 -6.25
C SER A 173 -22.74 23.14 -7.73
N SER A 174 -21.82 22.23 -8.05
CA SER A 174 -21.46 21.84 -9.42
C SER A 174 -22.22 20.62 -9.94
N LEU A 175 -23.04 19.97 -9.10
CA LEU A 175 -23.69 18.69 -9.40
C LEU A 175 -24.54 18.70 -10.68
N GLU A 176 -25.38 19.72 -10.87
CA GLU A 176 -26.23 19.83 -12.07
C GLU A 176 -25.40 20.02 -13.34
N THR A 177 -24.36 20.86 -13.27
CA THR A 177 -23.45 21.11 -14.39
C THR A 177 -22.66 19.86 -14.75
N HIS A 178 -22.17 19.12 -13.76
CA HIS A 178 -21.42 17.87 -13.95
C HIS A 178 -22.21 16.85 -14.77
N PHE A 179 -23.51 16.70 -14.49
CA PHE A 179 -24.39 15.74 -15.17
C PHE A 179 -25.19 16.30 -16.36
N ARG A 180 -25.01 17.58 -16.74
CA ARG A 180 -25.83 18.32 -17.73
C ARG A 180 -25.88 17.70 -19.13
N GLY A 181 -24.92 16.83 -19.46
CA GLY A 181 -24.84 16.11 -20.74
C GLY A 181 -25.09 14.60 -20.66
N THR A 182 -25.71 14.11 -19.57
CA THR A 182 -25.92 12.67 -19.36
C THR A 182 -27.37 12.26 -19.23
N GLN A 183 -27.62 10.96 -19.37
CA GLN A 183 -28.95 10.36 -19.23
C GLN A 183 -29.34 10.12 -17.76
N LEU A 184 -28.65 10.71 -16.77
CA LEU A 184 -28.88 10.42 -15.35
C LEU A 184 -30.35 10.64 -14.94
N VAL A 185 -30.87 11.84 -15.18
CA VAL A 185 -32.26 12.22 -14.81
C VAL A 185 -33.28 11.46 -15.64
N THR A 186 -32.93 11.12 -16.88
CA THR A 186 -33.76 10.28 -17.74
C THR A 186 -33.93 8.89 -17.14
N LEU A 187 -32.84 8.27 -16.68
CA LEU A 187 -32.82 6.90 -16.16
C LEU A 187 -33.31 6.80 -14.71
N ASN A 188 -32.97 7.79 -13.86
CA ASN A 188 -33.43 7.93 -12.48
C ASN A 188 -33.74 9.41 -12.17
N PRO A 189 -35.02 9.82 -12.20
CA PRO A 189 -35.44 11.20 -11.93
C PRO A 189 -35.07 11.72 -10.52
N LYS A 190 -34.88 10.82 -9.55
CA LYS A 190 -34.54 11.16 -8.16
C LYS A 190 -33.03 11.17 -7.89
N ALA A 191 -32.18 10.80 -8.85
CA ALA A 191 -30.76 10.64 -8.61
C ALA A 191 -30.07 11.93 -8.15
N LEU A 192 -30.34 13.07 -8.80
CA LEU A 192 -29.72 14.34 -8.42
C LEU A 192 -30.11 14.77 -7.00
N SER A 193 -31.39 14.65 -6.63
CA SER A 193 -31.82 14.98 -5.27
C SER A 193 -31.27 14.00 -4.23
N GLN A 194 -31.15 12.72 -4.57
CA GLN A 194 -30.49 11.72 -3.73
C GLN A 194 -29.01 12.03 -3.49
N LEU A 195 -28.26 12.39 -4.55
CA LEU A 195 -26.86 12.78 -4.45
C LEU A 195 -26.67 14.02 -3.58
N ARG A 196 -27.51 15.07 -3.74
CA ARG A 196 -27.49 16.25 -2.87
C ARG A 196 -27.74 15.90 -1.41
N GLU A 197 -28.73 15.07 -1.15
CA GLU A 197 -29.08 14.64 0.20
C GLU A 197 -27.96 13.82 0.85
N ASP A 198 -27.25 13.00 0.07
CA ASP A 198 -26.09 12.26 0.55
C ASP A 198 -24.94 13.21 0.94
N ILE A 199 -24.64 14.23 0.12
CA ILE A 199 -23.64 15.26 0.45
C ILE A 199 -24.01 16.01 1.74
N ARG A 200 -25.29 16.39 1.88
CA ARG A 200 -25.78 17.07 3.10
C ARG A 200 -25.62 16.22 4.35
N LYS A 201 -25.85 14.90 4.25
CA LYS A 201 -25.62 13.97 5.36
C LYS A 201 -24.14 13.88 5.72
N ASP A 202 -23.24 13.88 4.74
CA ASP A 202 -21.79 13.87 5.00
C ASP A 202 -21.35 15.15 5.71
N ILE A 203 -21.88 16.31 5.30
CA ILE A 203 -21.65 17.60 5.97
C ILE A 203 -22.14 17.55 7.42
N ALA A 204 -23.38 17.10 7.65
CA ALA A 204 -23.95 17.00 9.00
C ALA A 204 -23.16 16.04 9.91
N LYS A 205 -22.66 14.92 9.38
CA LYS A 205 -21.78 14.01 10.12
C LYS A 205 -20.44 14.66 10.47
N ALA A 206 -19.86 15.44 9.55
CA ALA A 206 -18.61 16.15 9.80
C ALA A 206 -18.78 17.22 10.88
N GLU A 207 -19.89 17.96 10.87
CA GLU A 207 -20.26 18.93 11.90
C GLU A 207 -20.42 18.26 13.26
N SER A 208 -21.19 17.17 13.32
CA SER A 208 -21.40 16.42 14.55
C SER A 208 -20.08 15.86 15.10
N TYR A 209 -19.20 15.35 14.23
CA TYR A 209 -17.90 14.84 14.64
C TYR A 209 -16.99 15.95 15.20
N LEU A 210 -16.98 17.13 14.57
CA LEU A 210 -16.24 18.29 15.06
C LEU A 210 -16.78 18.79 16.40
N GLN A 211 -18.10 18.88 16.56
CA GLN A 211 -18.73 19.29 17.81
C GLN A 211 -18.34 18.36 18.96
N THR A 212 -18.46 17.04 18.77
CA THR A 212 -18.05 16.05 19.77
C THR A 212 -16.56 16.18 20.11
N MET A 213 -15.70 16.41 19.12
CA MET A 213 -14.27 16.63 19.35
C MET A 213 -14.00 17.87 20.20
N VAL A 214 -14.65 19.00 19.89
CA VAL A 214 -14.50 20.25 20.65
C VAL A 214 -14.98 20.09 22.08
N GLU A 215 -16.13 19.45 22.31
CA GLU A 215 -16.69 19.18 23.63
C GLU A 215 -15.75 18.28 24.48
N ASP A 216 -15.27 17.18 23.89
CA ASP A 216 -14.31 16.28 24.54
C ASP A 216 -13.02 17.01 24.92
N CYS A 217 -12.52 17.88 24.04
CA CYS A 217 -11.29 18.64 24.27
C CYS A 217 -11.46 19.79 25.26
N SER A 218 -12.64 20.41 25.32
CA SER A 218 -12.94 21.41 26.36
C SER A 218 -12.96 20.81 27.77
N THR A 219 -13.34 19.53 27.87
CA THR A 219 -13.40 18.80 29.14
C THR A 219 -12.04 18.20 29.50
N ASN A 220 -11.29 17.72 28.50
CA ASN A 220 -9.96 17.15 28.69
C ASN A 220 -9.05 17.43 27.48
N PRO A 221 -8.05 18.32 27.59
CA PRO A 221 -7.11 18.60 26.50
C PRO A 221 -6.35 17.38 25.97
N GLN A 222 -6.20 16.31 26.77
CA GLN A 222 -5.56 15.07 26.33
C GLN A 222 -6.47 14.21 25.43
N ALA A 223 -7.75 14.56 25.27
CA ALA A 223 -8.72 13.83 24.45
C ALA A 223 -8.33 13.80 22.96
N LEU A 224 -7.67 14.86 22.44
CA LEU A 224 -7.14 14.95 21.07
C LEU A 224 -6.31 13.72 20.67
N ARG A 225 -5.62 13.11 21.63
CA ARG A 225 -4.82 11.90 21.40
C ARG A 225 -5.65 10.71 20.94
N THR A 226 -6.93 10.67 21.27
CA THR A 226 -7.84 9.60 20.83
C THR A 226 -8.23 9.78 19.36
N TYR A 227 -8.30 11.02 18.89
CA TYR A 227 -8.64 11.40 17.51
C TYR A 227 -7.47 11.20 16.54
N SER A 228 -6.23 11.45 17.00
CA SER A 228 -5.00 11.29 16.19
C SER A 228 -4.64 9.83 15.88
N ARG A 229 -5.03 8.88 16.73
CA ARG A 229 -4.69 7.45 16.54
C ARG A 229 -5.28 6.91 15.24
N ALA A 230 -4.58 5.98 14.62
CA ALA A 230 -5.08 5.23 13.46
C ALA A 230 -6.28 4.30 13.78
N ARG A 231 -6.55 3.99 15.06
CA ARG A 231 -7.62 3.06 15.49
C ARG A 231 -8.41 3.57 16.69
N GLY A 232 -9.61 3.01 16.87
CA GLY A 232 -10.55 3.34 17.93
C GLY A 232 -11.73 4.17 17.45
N LYS A 233 -12.85 4.11 18.19
CA LYS A 233 -14.14 4.72 17.81
C LYS A 233 -14.05 6.22 17.43
N ASN A 234 -13.20 6.99 18.10
CA ASN A 234 -13.08 8.43 17.88
C ASN A 234 -11.99 8.78 16.86
N SER A 235 -11.24 7.81 16.34
CA SER A 235 -10.16 8.02 15.37
C SER A 235 -10.63 8.75 14.11
N ILE A 236 -9.83 9.70 13.63
CA ILE A 236 -10.09 10.36 12.35
C ILE A 236 -10.03 9.38 11.17
N LEU A 237 -9.14 8.38 11.22
CA LEU A 237 -9.07 7.34 10.19
C LEU A 237 -10.34 6.47 10.20
N TYR A 238 -10.90 6.22 11.38
CA TYR A 238 -12.16 5.50 11.49
C TYR A 238 -13.34 6.30 10.91
N PHE A 239 -13.38 7.61 11.17
CA PHE A 239 -14.35 8.51 10.53
C PHE A 239 -14.22 8.46 9.00
N VAL A 240 -12.99 8.59 8.46
CA VAL A 240 -12.71 8.48 7.02
C VAL A 240 -13.21 7.13 6.48
N LYS A 241 -12.89 6.02 7.16
CA LYS A 241 -13.33 4.65 6.78
C LYS A 241 -14.85 4.53 6.72
N GLN A 242 -15.57 5.10 7.70
CA GLN A 242 -17.04 5.10 7.72
C GLN A 242 -17.63 5.91 6.57
N GLN A 243 -17.14 7.14 6.33
CA GLN A 243 -17.61 7.96 5.21
C GLN A 243 -17.36 7.27 3.87
N MET A 244 -16.19 6.66 3.71
CA MET A 244 -15.86 5.91 2.50
C MET A 244 -16.81 4.72 2.26
N SER A 245 -17.04 3.92 3.30
CA SER A 245 -17.99 2.80 3.25
C SER A 245 -19.40 3.27 2.88
N ASP A 246 -19.93 4.28 3.56
CA ASP A 246 -21.27 4.82 3.30
C ASP A 246 -21.42 5.30 1.85
N ASN A 247 -20.41 6.02 1.35
CA ASN A 247 -20.40 6.56 -0.01
C ASN A 247 -20.28 5.44 -1.06
N LEU A 248 -19.52 4.37 -0.81
CA LEU A 248 -19.50 3.19 -1.68
C LEU A 248 -20.86 2.46 -1.71
N PHE A 249 -21.60 2.42 -0.60
CA PHE A 249 -22.97 1.88 -0.57
C PHE A 249 -23.95 2.76 -1.35
N GLN A 250 -23.89 4.07 -1.17
CA GLN A 250 -24.68 5.04 -1.95
C GLN A 250 -24.40 4.91 -3.46
N MET A 251 -23.12 4.88 -3.84
CA MET A 251 -22.70 4.71 -5.24
C MET A 251 -23.24 3.42 -5.84
N GLN A 252 -23.17 2.31 -5.11
CA GLN A 252 -23.72 1.04 -5.56
C GLN A 252 -25.23 1.12 -5.77
N GLY A 253 -25.96 1.72 -4.84
CA GLY A 253 -27.40 1.90 -4.93
C GLY A 253 -27.80 2.68 -6.18
N ILE A 254 -27.19 3.83 -6.42
CA ILE A 254 -27.45 4.67 -7.60
C ILE A 254 -27.04 3.95 -8.89
N ASN A 255 -25.89 3.29 -8.94
CA ASN A 255 -25.46 2.53 -10.12
C ASN A 255 -26.43 1.37 -10.44
N GLN A 256 -26.99 0.71 -9.43
CA GLN A 256 -28.00 -0.34 -9.63
C GLN A 256 -29.33 0.25 -10.14
N ASP A 257 -29.78 1.37 -9.58
CA ASP A 257 -30.98 2.07 -10.05
C ASP A 257 -30.85 2.51 -11.52
N ILE A 258 -29.67 2.99 -11.93
CA ILE A 258 -29.36 3.33 -13.33
C ILE A 258 -29.31 2.06 -14.20
N SER A 259 -28.66 1.01 -13.71
CA SER A 259 -28.40 -0.20 -14.51
C SER A 259 -29.67 -1.03 -14.77
N TYR A 260 -30.62 -1.03 -13.84
CA TYR A 260 -31.88 -1.79 -13.91
C TYR A 260 -33.10 -0.97 -14.34
N SER A 261 -32.91 0.30 -14.73
CA SER A 261 -34.00 1.15 -15.24
C SER A 261 -34.69 0.50 -16.45
N ARG A 262 -36.03 0.46 -16.46
CA ARG A 262 -36.86 -0.05 -17.57
C ARG A 262 -36.65 0.70 -18.88
N LYS A 263 -36.18 1.94 -18.79
CA LYS A 263 -35.82 2.78 -19.94
C LYS A 263 -34.60 2.26 -20.69
N ARG A 264 -33.94 1.20 -20.18
CA ARG A 264 -32.82 0.51 -20.80
C ARG A 264 -33.26 -0.83 -21.40
N ARG A 265 -32.70 -1.19 -22.56
CA ARG A 265 -32.78 -2.57 -23.08
C ARG A 265 -32.06 -3.50 -22.09
N PHE A 266 -32.80 -4.49 -21.58
CA PHE A 266 -32.45 -5.57 -20.66
C PHE A 266 -30.97 -5.70 -20.22
N ALA A 267 -30.71 -5.55 -18.92
CA ALA A 267 -29.41 -5.84 -18.28
C ALA A 267 -29.57 -6.98 -17.24
N LEU A 268 -28.98 -8.15 -17.53
CA LEU A 268 -29.07 -9.36 -16.69
C LEU A 268 -28.19 -9.33 -15.42
N THR A 269 -27.11 -8.53 -15.40
CA THR A 269 -26.06 -8.61 -14.37
C THR A 269 -25.67 -7.23 -13.82
N ARG A 270 -24.99 -7.20 -12.64
CA ARG A 270 -24.63 -5.99 -11.89
C ARG A 270 -23.61 -5.07 -12.59
N GLY A 271 -22.93 -5.53 -13.65
CA GLY A 271 -22.01 -4.76 -14.50
C GLY A 271 -20.68 -4.38 -13.83
N HIS A 272 -19.62 -4.20 -14.62
CA HIS A 272 -18.24 -4.05 -14.12
C HIS A 272 -17.98 -2.89 -13.14
N LEU A 273 -18.77 -1.81 -13.16
CA LEU A 273 -18.64 -0.73 -12.16
C LEU A 273 -18.97 -1.25 -10.76
N ASN A 274 -19.93 -2.17 -10.63
CA ASN A 274 -20.28 -2.78 -9.36
C ASN A 274 -19.11 -3.61 -8.81
N ASP A 275 -18.42 -4.35 -9.67
CA ASP A 275 -17.27 -5.18 -9.27
C ASP A 275 -16.14 -4.31 -8.73
N CYS A 276 -15.90 -3.15 -9.37
CA CYS A 276 -14.92 -2.17 -8.90
C CYS A 276 -15.34 -1.51 -7.58
N ILE A 277 -16.64 -1.27 -7.36
CA ILE A 277 -17.16 -0.78 -6.06
C ILE A 277 -16.94 -1.83 -4.97
N GLU A 278 -17.17 -3.12 -5.25
CA GLU A 278 -16.90 -4.17 -4.27
C GLU A 278 -15.40 -4.34 -4.00
N ASP A 279 -14.54 -4.29 -5.04
CA ASP A 279 -13.09 -4.27 -4.86
C ASP A 279 -12.65 -3.08 -3.98
N ALA A 280 -13.22 -1.90 -4.21
CA ALA A 280 -12.96 -0.72 -3.40
C ALA A 280 -13.44 -0.86 -1.95
N ARG A 281 -14.56 -1.55 -1.70
CA ARG A 281 -14.99 -1.89 -0.33
C ARG A 281 -14.07 -2.89 0.35
N ARG A 282 -13.55 -3.86 -0.40
CA ARG A 282 -12.56 -4.79 0.12
C ARG A 282 -11.33 -4.04 0.62
N GLU A 283 -10.85 -3.05 -0.14
CA GLU A 283 -9.75 -2.20 0.33
C GLU A 283 -10.12 -1.51 1.66
N VAL A 284 -11.34 -0.98 1.82
CA VAL A 284 -11.81 -0.39 3.09
C VAL A 284 -11.84 -1.42 4.23
N ASP A 285 -12.43 -2.60 4.00
CA ASP A 285 -12.64 -3.63 5.02
C ASP A 285 -11.33 -4.32 5.45
N GLU A 286 -10.48 -4.65 4.47
CA GLU A 286 -9.18 -5.31 4.66
C GLU A 286 -8.09 -4.34 5.13
N HIS A 287 -8.29 -3.02 4.97
CA HIS A 287 -7.41 -2.03 5.57
C HIS A 287 -7.51 -2.09 7.09
N LYS A 288 -6.62 -2.90 7.65
CA LYS A 288 -6.51 -3.16 9.10
C LYS A 288 -5.41 -2.32 9.74
N ALA A 289 -5.12 -1.13 9.23
CA ALA A 289 -3.90 -0.44 9.61
C ALA A 289 -3.88 0.00 11.09
N ASP A 290 -2.79 -0.35 11.77
CA ASP A 290 -2.25 0.35 12.94
C ASP A 290 -0.97 1.02 12.43
N LEU A 291 -1.18 2.04 11.60
CA LEU A 291 -0.09 2.78 10.97
C LEU A 291 0.79 3.33 12.08
N ARG A 292 2.10 3.11 12.00
CA ARG A 292 3.06 3.77 12.89
C ARG A 292 3.49 5.13 12.36
N ASN A 293 3.57 5.22 11.05
CA ASN A 293 4.06 6.41 10.37
C ASN A 293 2.88 7.32 10.03
N ALA A 294 3.14 8.62 10.05
CA ALA A 294 2.18 9.62 9.66
C ALA A 294 1.94 9.57 8.14
N ILE A 295 0.73 9.84 7.70
CA ILE A 295 0.40 9.86 6.26
C ILE A 295 0.82 11.21 5.67
N THR A 296 1.48 11.18 4.50
CA THR A 296 1.97 12.36 3.77
C THR A 296 1.29 12.47 2.39
N PRO A 297 1.33 13.65 1.74
CA PRO A 297 0.76 13.84 0.39
C PRO A 297 1.27 12.84 -0.66
N GLU A 298 2.54 12.43 -0.58
CA GLU A 298 3.15 11.46 -1.49
C GLU A 298 2.50 10.08 -1.35
N HIS A 299 2.06 9.70 -0.15
CA HIS A 299 1.29 8.46 0.05
C HIS A 299 -0.10 8.50 -0.61
N HIS A 300 -0.62 9.70 -0.88
CA HIS A 300 -1.83 9.93 -1.66
C HIS A 300 -1.56 10.08 -3.17
N GLY A 301 -0.31 9.87 -3.60
CA GLY A 301 0.16 10.05 -4.98
C GLY A 301 0.29 11.51 -5.42
N TRP A 302 0.45 12.44 -4.47
CA TRP A 302 0.81 13.82 -4.77
C TRP A 302 2.33 14.00 -4.74
N TYR A 303 2.94 13.94 -5.92
CA TYR A 303 4.37 14.16 -6.09
C TYR A 303 4.60 15.60 -6.58
N THR A 304 5.59 16.30 -6.03
CA THR A 304 5.96 17.66 -6.45
C THR A 304 7.40 17.68 -6.93
N SER A 305 7.70 18.47 -7.96
CA SER A 305 9.04 18.62 -8.55
C SER A 305 9.30 20.08 -8.87
N GLU A 306 10.51 20.56 -8.58
CA GLU A 306 10.95 21.93 -8.87
C GLU A 306 11.09 22.17 -10.38
N ASN A 307 11.37 21.12 -11.16
CA ASN A 307 11.60 21.18 -12.61
C ASN A 307 10.36 20.78 -13.44
N GLY A 308 9.20 20.56 -12.81
CA GLY A 308 7.95 20.15 -13.45
C GLY A 308 7.86 18.66 -13.80
N SER A 309 8.92 18.08 -14.37
CA SER A 309 8.93 16.67 -14.82
C SER A 309 9.22 15.67 -13.70
N ILE A 310 8.41 14.59 -13.65
CA ILE A 310 8.47 13.51 -12.67
C ILE A 310 8.48 12.16 -13.40
N THR A 311 9.38 11.26 -13.01
CA THR A 311 9.43 9.88 -13.52
C THR A 311 8.83 8.90 -12.51
N TYR A 312 7.88 8.08 -12.93
CA TYR A 312 7.36 6.94 -12.16
C TYR A 312 7.91 5.62 -12.73
N ASP A 313 8.47 4.77 -11.87
CA ASP A 313 9.08 3.49 -12.25
C ASP A 313 8.15 2.32 -11.89
N PHE A 314 7.57 1.67 -12.91
CA PHE A 314 6.71 0.50 -12.74
C PHE A 314 7.50 -0.80 -12.44
N GLY A 315 8.84 -0.75 -12.46
CA GLY A 315 9.67 -1.91 -12.11
C GLY A 315 9.48 -2.39 -10.66
N ASN A 316 9.08 -1.49 -9.74
CA ASN A 316 8.84 -1.85 -8.34
C ASN A 316 7.43 -2.41 -8.11
N ASP A 317 6.51 -2.28 -9.07
CA ASP A 317 5.12 -2.70 -8.92
C ASP A 317 4.88 -4.19 -9.24
N ASN A 318 5.89 -4.88 -9.79
CA ASN A 318 5.82 -6.30 -10.19
C ASN A 318 4.57 -6.62 -11.04
N LEU A 319 4.28 -5.77 -12.04
CA LEU A 319 3.10 -5.89 -12.88
C LEU A 319 3.17 -7.14 -13.77
N THR A 320 2.08 -7.91 -13.81
CA THR A 320 1.91 -9.00 -14.79
C THR A 320 1.85 -8.43 -16.21
N PRO A 321 2.23 -9.20 -17.26
CA PRO A 321 2.13 -8.76 -18.66
C PRO A 321 0.76 -8.19 -19.05
N SER A 322 -0.32 -8.78 -18.54
CA SER A 322 -1.69 -8.29 -18.75
C SER A 322 -1.91 -6.92 -18.11
N ARG A 323 -1.44 -6.74 -16.86
CA ARG A 323 -1.56 -5.46 -16.16
C ARG A 323 -0.68 -4.38 -16.77
N GLN A 324 0.50 -4.71 -17.28
CA GLN A 324 1.34 -3.76 -18.02
C GLN A 324 0.60 -3.19 -19.24
N ARG A 325 -0.06 -4.04 -20.04
CA ARG A 325 -0.87 -3.59 -21.18
C ARG A 325 -2.03 -2.68 -20.76
N GLN A 326 -2.69 -2.99 -19.65
CA GLN A 326 -3.74 -2.16 -19.07
C GLN A 326 -3.23 -0.78 -18.62
N VAL A 327 -2.06 -0.75 -18.00
CA VAL A 327 -1.41 0.50 -17.59
C VAL A 327 -1.05 1.35 -18.80
N LEU A 328 -0.41 0.77 -19.82
CA LEU A 328 -0.03 1.47 -21.05
C LEU A 328 -1.24 2.02 -21.82
N LEU A 329 -2.34 1.26 -21.86
CA LEU A 329 -3.63 1.74 -22.36
C LEU A 329 -4.10 2.98 -21.58
N GLY A 330 -4.08 2.90 -20.26
CA GLY A 330 -4.51 3.99 -19.39
C GLY A 330 -3.65 5.25 -19.55
N ILE A 331 -2.33 5.10 -19.66
CA ILE A 331 -1.41 6.23 -19.88
C ILE A 331 -1.75 6.94 -21.19
N SER A 332 -2.02 6.20 -22.28
CA SER A 332 -2.34 6.80 -23.58
C SER A 332 -3.57 7.72 -23.53
N PHE A 333 -4.64 7.29 -22.84
CA PHE A 333 -5.85 8.10 -22.68
C PHE A 333 -5.68 9.25 -21.70
N LEU A 334 -4.89 9.04 -20.64
CA LEU A 334 -4.63 10.04 -19.61
C LEU A 334 -3.78 11.19 -20.15
N GLU A 335 -2.80 10.88 -20.99
CA GLU A 335 -1.97 11.87 -21.67
C GLU A 335 -2.67 12.58 -22.83
N GLY A 336 -3.92 12.18 -23.13
CA GLY A 336 -4.70 12.76 -24.22
C GLY A 336 -4.19 12.39 -25.61
N TRP A 337 -3.29 11.40 -25.72
CA TRP A 337 -2.84 10.84 -27.00
C TRP A 337 -3.99 10.15 -27.73
N ASP A 338 -4.81 9.41 -26.99
CA ASP A 338 -6.08 8.88 -27.47
C ASP A 338 -7.21 9.54 -26.67
N THR A 339 -8.29 9.96 -27.34
CA THR A 339 -9.44 10.61 -26.66
C THR A 339 -10.77 10.07 -27.18
N VAL A 340 -11.81 10.09 -26.34
CA VAL A 340 -13.17 9.68 -26.72
C VAL A 340 -14.06 10.90 -26.84
N ASP A 341 -14.70 11.07 -27.99
CA ASP A 341 -15.64 12.13 -28.28
C ASP A 341 -17.08 11.64 -28.08
N TYR A 342 -17.77 12.26 -27.13
CA TYR A 342 -19.16 11.98 -26.75
C TYR A 342 -20.18 12.95 -27.36
N SER A 343 -19.75 13.86 -28.26
CA SER A 343 -20.62 14.90 -28.84
C SER A 343 -21.88 14.33 -29.49
N ASN A 344 -21.80 13.13 -30.07
CA ASN A 344 -22.97 12.38 -30.54
C ASN A 344 -23.14 11.09 -29.71
N PRO A 345 -24.09 11.02 -28.76
CA PRO A 345 -24.29 9.85 -27.90
C PRO A 345 -24.69 8.57 -28.65
N GLU A 346 -25.29 8.68 -29.84
CA GLU A 346 -25.70 7.54 -30.66
C GLU A 346 -24.54 6.99 -31.51
N LYS A 347 -23.58 7.84 -31.85
CA LYS A 347 -22.39 7.52 -32.64
C LYS A 347 -21.14 8.17 -32.03
N PRO A 348 -20.74 7.77 -30.81
CA PRO A 348 -19.50 8.24 -30.22
C PRO A 348 -18.31 7.85 -31.09
N SER A 349 -17.24 8.65 -31.04
CA SER A 349 -16.02 8.38 -31.82
C SER A 349 -14.79 8.40 -30.93
N VAL A 350 -13.73 7.70 -31.35
CA VAL A 350 -12.40 7.77 -30.73
C VAL A 350 -11.48 8.54 -31.67
N LYS A 351 -10.66 9.42 -31.10
CA LYS A 351 -9.71 10.28 -31.82
C LYS A 351 -8.29 9.92 -31.40
N SER A 352 -7.40 9.83 -32.38
CA SER A 352 -5.95 9.75 -32.21
C SER A 352 -5.27 10.74 -33.18
N PRO A 353 -3.95 10.95 -33.11
CA PRO A 353 -3.25 11.80 -34.08
C PRO A 353 -3.36 11.28 -35.53
N LEU A 354 -3.72 10.01 -35.71
CA LEU A 354 -3.88 9.36 -37.01
C LEU A 354 -5.29 9.55 -37.61
N GLY A 355 -6.26 10.05 -36.84
CA GLY A 355 -7.62 10.30 -37.33
C GLY A 355 -8.71 10.06 -36.27
N SER A 356 -9.94 9.82 -36.73
CA SER A 356 -11.08 9.51 -35.86
C SER A 356 -11.91 8.36 -36.42
N GLU A 357 -12.37 7.49 -35.53
CA GLU A 357 -13.17 6.31 -35.88
C GLU A 357 -14.43 6.18 -35.02
N THR A 358 -15.47 5.57 -35.58
CA THR A 358 -16.76 5.45 -34.87
C THR A 358 -16.82 4.20 -33.98
N LEU A 359 -17.39 4.35 -32.78
CA LEU A 359 -17.51 3.28 -31.81
C LEU A 359 -18.91 2.63 -31.88
N SER A 360 -18.93 1.31 -31.79
CA SER A 360 -20.18 0.55 -31.70
C SER A 360 -20.75 0.59 -30.28
N VAL A 361 -21.99 1.05 -30.14
CA VAL A 361 -22.65 1.17 -28.84
C VAL A 361 -23.23 -0.16 -28.41
N ILE A 362 -22.77 -0.68 -27.27
CA ILE A 362 -23.23 -1.95 -26.69
C ILE A 362 -23.99 -1.74 -25.38
N VAL A 363 -24.93 -2.64 -25.10
CA VAL A 363 -25.77 -2.58 -23.89
C VAL A 363 -25.39 -3.66 -22.88
N ALA A 364 -25.07 -4.88 -23.35
CA ALA A 364 -24.74 -6.04 -22.52
C ALA A 364 -23.23 -6.19 -22.30
N THR A 365 -22.63 -5.34 -21.47
CA THR A 365 -21.17 -5.23 -21.29
C THR A 365 -20.48 -6.49 -20.78
N ASN A 366 -21.19 -7.37 -20.06
CA ASN A 366 -20.62 -8.61 -19.53
C ASN A 366 -20.70 -9.78 -20.53
N TRP A 367 -21.58 -9.70 -21.53
CA TRP A 367 -21.85 -10.79 -22.48
C TRP A 367 -21.24 -10.52 -23.86
N GLN A 368 -21.22 -9.24 -24.28
CA GLN A 368 -20.62 -8.83 -25.54
C GLN A 368 -19.20 -8.31 -25.31
N LEU A 369 -18.24 -9.23 -25.29
CA LEU A 369 -16.80 -8.94 -25.06
C LEU A 369 -16.01 -8.64 -26.35
N HIS A 370 -16.62 -8.88 -27.51
CA HIS A 370 -16.05 -8.75 -28.85
C HIS A 370 -17.04 -8.02 -29.77
N ARG A 371 -16.55 -7.27 -30.76
CA ARG A 371 -17.41 -6.48 -31.66
C ARG A 371 -18.40 -7.35 -32.44
N ASN A 372 -17.99 -8.56 -32.82
CA ASN A 372 -18.84 -9.55 -33.48
C ASN A 372 -18.38 -10.99 -33.22
N PHE A 373 -19.20 -11.97 -33.62
CA PHE A 373 -18.92 -13.41 -33.40
C PHE A 373 -17.68 -13.90 -34.16
N ALA A 374 -17.42 -13.40 -35.37
CA ALA A 374 -16.24 -13.79 -36.15
C ALA A 374 -14.94 -13.40 -35.45
N VAL A 375 -14.90 -12.20 -34.87
CA VAL A 375 -13.81 -11.70 -34.02
C VAL A 375 -13.68 -12.55 -32.75
N ALA A 376 -14.79 -12.92 -32.10
CA ALA A 376 -14.76 -13.82 -30.94
C ALA A 376 -14.15 -15.19 -31.29
N MET A 377 -14.54 -15.79 -32.42
CA MET A 377 -13.95 -17.05 -32.91
C MET A 377 -12.47 -16.91 -33.25
N LYS A 378 -12.07 -15.78 -33.86
CA LYS A 378 -10.66 -15.48 -34.14
C LYS A 378 -9.85 -15.34 -32.85
N SER A 379 -10.40 -14.65 -31.84
CA SER A 379 -9.81 -14.56 -30.50
C SER A 379 -9.60 -15.94 -29.88
N ALA A 380 -10.64 -16.78 -29.90
CA ALA A 380 -10.58 -18.14 -29.37
C ALA A 380 -9.56 -19.03 -30.12
N ALA A 381 -9.49 -18.90 -31.44
CA ALA A 381 -8.52 -19.62 -32.26
C ALA A 381 -7.08 -19.17 -31.97
N PHE A 382 -6.83 -17.86 -31.90
CA PHE A 382 -5.54 -17.30 -31.49
C PHE A 382 -5.15 -17.72 -30.07
N PHE A 383 -6.14 -17.77 -29.17
CA PHE A 383 -5.97 -18.26 -27.81
C PHE A 383 -5.47 -19.71 -27.79
N ILE A 384 -6.18 -20.62 -28.47
CA ILE A 384 -5.77 -22.03 -28.54
C ILE A 384 -4.39 -22.16 -29.18
N PHE A 385 -4.15 -21.43 -30.27
CA PHE A 385 -2.84 -21.44 -30.92
C PHE A 385 -1.72 -20.91 -30.02
N ASN A 386 -1.98 -19.87 -29.23
CA ASN A 386 -1.02 -19.30 -28.29
C ASN A 386 -0.71 -20.23 -27.11
N ILE A 387 -1.63 -21.12 -26.69
CA ILE A 387 -1.30 -22.19 -25.73
C ILE A 387 -0.20 -23.08 -26.31
N PHE A 388 -0.36 -23.53 -27.56
CA PHE A 388 0.63 -24.39 -28.19
C PHE A 388 1.94 -23.66 -28.51
N LYS A 389 1.85 -22.45 -29.07
CA LYS A 389 3.01 -21.61 -29.40
C LYS A 389 3.79 -21.17 -28.15
N GLY A 390 3.07 -20.86 -27.07
CA GLY A 390 3.60 -20.46 -25.77
C GLY A 390 4.42 -21.55 -25.08
N MET A 391 4.32 -22.80 -25.53
CA MET A 391 5.27 -23.84 -25.09
C MET A 391 6.71 -23.56 -25.51
N PHE A 392 6.90 -22.97 -26.69
CA PHE A 392 8.21 -22.88 -27.34
C PHE A 392 8.72 -21.46 -27.54
N THR A 393 7.83 -20.49 -27.69
CA THR A 393 8.20 -19.11 -28.07
C THR A 393 7.41 -18.08 -27.28
N TYR A 394 7.98 -16.89 -27.12
CA TYR A 394 7.27 -15.74 -26.55
C TYR A 394 5.97 -15.46 -27.32
N THR A 395 4.88 -15.26 -26.59
CA THR A 395 3.57 -14.98 -27.16
C THR A 395 3.05 -13.62 -26.70
N HIS A 396 2.39 -12.94 -27.62
CA HIS A 396 1.53 -11.80 -27.30
C HIS A 396 0.08 -12.25 -27.48
N PRO A 397 -0.84 -11.86 -26.59
CA PRO A 397 -2.25 -12.10 -26.82
C PRO A 397 -2.69 -11.37 -28.08
N TRP A 398 -3.73 -11.89 -28.73
CA TRP A 398 -4.31 -11.19 -29.86
C TRP A 398 -4.97 -9.89 -29.39
N GLU A 399 -4.52 -8.76 -29.94
CA GLU A 399 -5.13 -7.46 -29.70
C GLU A 399 -6.21 -7.21 -30.76
N GLU A 400 -7.45 -7.10 -30.30
CA GLU A 400 -8.59 -6.83 -31.16
C GLU A 400 -8.63 -5.35 -31.52
N GLU A 401 -8.29 -5.04 -32.77
CA GLU A 401 -8.59 -3.78 -33.44
C GLU A 401 -9.51 -4.07 -34.63
N ALA A 402 -10.80 -4.12 -34.36
CA ALA A 402 -11.81 -4.22 -35.40
C ALA A 402 -12.29 -2.82 -35.75
N TRP A 403 -11.46 -2.02 -36.43
CA TRP A 403 -11.81 -0.70 -36.96
C TRP A 403 -12.43 -0.79 -38.35
N ASP A 404 -13.24 0.20 -38.72
CA ASP A 404 -13.78 0.28 -40.09
C ASP A 404 -12.68 0.70 -41.07
N ASN A 405 -11.85 1.69 -40.71
CA ASN A 405 -10.57 1.97 -41.37
C ASN A 405 -9.43 1.09 -40.83
N LYS A 406 -8.80 0.31 -41.71
CA LYS A 406 -7.67 -0.56 -41.35
C LYS A 406 -6.36 0.18 -41.04
N GLU A 407 -6.22 1.43 -41.49
CA GLU A 407 -5.03 2.26 -41.24
C GLU A 407 -5.10 3.02 -39.91
N PHE A 408 -6.28 3.05 -39.29
CA PHE A 408 -6.45 3.69 -37.99
C PHE A 408 -5.92 2.79 -36.88
N HIS A 409 -5.03 3.34 -36.05
CA HIS A 409 -4.50 2.69 -34.85
C HIS A 409 -4.49 3.68 -33.69
N LEU A 410 -4.70 3.16 -32.48
CA LEU A 410 -4.51 3.94 -31.26
C LEU A 410 -3.03 3.94 -30.86
N ILE A 411 -2.57 5.03 -30.23
CA ILE A 411 -1.22 5.07 -29.65
C ILE A 411 -1.08 3.99 -28.57
N ALA A 412 -2.16 3.73 -27.83
CA ALA A 412 -2.25 2.65 -26.86
C ALA A 412 -1.82 1.29 -27.42
N LYS A 413 -2.18 0.95 -28.67
CA LYS A 413 -1.77 -0.33 -29.28
C LYS A 413 -0.26 -0.38 -29.47
N THR A 414 0.32 0.68 -30.04
CA THR A 414 1.77 0.76 -30.28
C THR A 414 2.56 0.56 -28.99
N LEU A 415 2.07 1.14 -27.88
CA LEU A 415 2.68 0.97 -26.57
C LEU A 415 2.50 -0.45 -26.03
N ARG A 416 1.31 -1.04 -26.17
CA ARG A 416 1.00 -2.39 -25.68
C ARG A 416 1.78 -3.49 -26.40
N GLU A 417 2.11 -3.29 -27.68
CA GLU A 417 3.00 -4.19 -28.42
C GLU A 417 4.41 -4.25 -27.81
N LYS A 418 4.83 -3.22 -27.06
CA LYS A 418 6.11 -3.16 -26.35
C LYS A 418 6.04 -3.70 -24.91
N ALA A 419 4.84 -4.02 -24.40
CA ALA A 419 4.69 -4.65 -23.09
C ALA A 419 5.39 -6.02 -23.07
N SER A 420 5.81 -6.46 -21.88
CA SER A 420 6.50 -7.74 -21.73
C SER A 420 5.65 -8.88 -22.35
N PRO A 421 6.22 -9.73 -23.22
CA PRO A 421 5.50 -10.88 -23.75
C PRO A 421 5.20 -11.90 -22.64
N ASN A 422 4.25 -12.78 -22.89
CA ASN A 422 4.08 -13.96 -22.04
C ASN A 422 5.29 -14.88 -22.26
N GLU A 423 5.99 -15.24 -21.19
CA GLU A 423 7.20 -16.06 -21.26
C GLU A 423 6.88 -17.50 -21.64
N PRO A 424 7.69 -18.13 -22.53
CA PRO A 424 7.47 -19.51 -22.90
C PRO A 424 7.84 -20.48 -21.80
N LEU A 425 7.15 -21.62 -21.82
CA LEU A 425 7.22 -22.64 -20.79
C LEU A 425 8.57 -23.28 -20.60
N LEU A 426 9.18 -23.69 -21.71
CA LEU A 426 10.46 -24.38 -21.70
C LEU A 426 11.61 -23.44 -21.33
N LEU A 427 11.40 -22.13 -21.39
CA LEU A 427 12.43 -21.15 -21.06
C LEU A 427 12.65 -21.03 -19.54
N LYS A 428 11.62 -21.30 -18.72
CA LYS A 428 11.72 -21.30 -17.24
C LYS A 428 12.69 -22.36 -16.70
N PRO A 429 12.60 -23.65 -17.06
CA PRO A 429 13.59 -24.64 -16.65
C PRO A 429 14.97 -24.35 -17.26
N ILE A 430 15.05 -23.80 -18.49
CA ILE A 430 16.33 -23.37 -19.07
C ILE A 430 16.96 -22.24 -18.25
N LYS A 431 16.18 -21.21 -17.87
CA LYS A 431 16.61 -20.11 -16.99
C LYS A 431 17.04 -20.63 -15.62
N PHE A 432 16.34 -21.62 -15.06
CA PHE A 432 16.72 -22.27 -13.81
C PHE A 432 18.03 -23.05 -13.92
N ILE A 433 18.20 -23.89 -14.94
CA ILE A 433 19.47 -24.60 -15.20
C ILE A 433 20.59 -23.58 -15.45
N LYS A 434 20.32 -22.53 -16.21
CA LYS A 434 21.25 -21.42 -16.45
C LYS A 434 21.63 -20.71 -15.14
N ALA A 435 20.68 -20.49 -14.23
CA ALA A 435 20.94 -19.96 -12.89
C ALA A 435 21.79 -20.90 -12.03
N ILE A 436 21.56 -22.23 -12.08
CA ILE A 436 22.40 -23.23 -11.43
C ILE A 436 23.82 -23.22 -12.03
N MET A 437 23.95 -23.25 -13.35
CA MET A 437 25.25 -23.17 -14.02
C MET A 437 25.99 -21.89 -13.67
N TYR A 438 25.28 -20.77 -13.57
CA TYR A 438 25.85 -19.51 -13.10
C TYR A 438 26.26 -19.57 -11.63
N ALA A 439 25.46 -20.16 -10.75
CA ALA A 439 25.84 -20.35 -9.34
C ALA A 439 27.07 -21.26 -9.19
N ILE A 440 27.17 -22.33 -9.99
CA ILE A 440 28.35 -23.21 -10.04
C ILE A 440 29.56 -22.42 -10.55
N ARG A 441 29.44 -21.71 -11.68
CA ARG A 441 30.51 -20.89 -12.24
C ARG A 441 30.98 -19.81 -11.26
N ASP A 442 30.04 -19.14 -10.61
CA ASP A 442 30.32 -18.13 -9.59
C ASP A 442 31.08 -18.75 -8.43
N SER A 443 30.71 -19.96 -7.98
CA SER A 443 31.42 -20.69 -6.91
C SER A 443 32.92 -20.85 -7.16
N PHE A 444 33.34 -20.96 -8.43
CA PHE A 444 34.74 -21.10 -8.82
C PHE A 444 35.42 -19.80 -9.28
N ARG A 445 34.68 -18.84 -9.86
CA ARG A 445 35.23 -17.65 -10.53
C ARG A 445 34.73 -16.31 -9.98
N GLY A 446 33.85 -16.33 -9.00
CA GLY A 446 33.29 -15.13 -8.38
C GLY A 446 34.23 -14.50 -7.35
N ILE A 447 34.11 -13.19 -7.17
CA ILE A 447 34.90 -12.44 -6.18
C ILE A 447 34.35 -12.77 -4.79
N ARG A 448 35.18 -13.31 -3.90
CA ARG A 448 34.77 -13.72 -2.55
C ARG A 448 34.18 -12.55 -1.75
N ASN A 449 33.14 -12.83 -0.97
CA ASN A 449 32.57 -11.87 -0.03
C ASN A 449 33.52 -11.69 1.15
N LEU A 450 34.11 -10.51 1.31
CA LEU A 450 34.99 -10.18 2.42
C LEU A 450 34.19 -9.60 3.59
N GLY A 451 34.46 -10.11 4.79
CA GLY A 451 34.01 -9.53 6.06
C GLY A 451 32.63 -9.98 6.52
N THR A 452 32.60 -11.00 7.37
CA THR A 452 31.54 -11.18 8.38
C THR A 452 32.14 -11.76 9.66
N GLY A 453 32.18 -10.97 10.73
CA GLY A 453 32.28 -11.51 12.08
C GLY A 453 30.93 -12.10 12.47
N LEU A 454 30.83 -13.43 12.47
CA LEU A 454 29.68 -14.15 13.01
C LEU A 454 29.82 -14.21 14.53
N PHE A 455 28.78 -13.75 15.22
CA PHE A 455 28.62 -13.70 16.68
C PHE A 455 29.34 -12.54 17.40
N HIS A 456 28.53 -11.62 17.94
CA HIS A 456 28.92 -10.73 19.02
C HIS A 456 28.03 -11.03 20.23
N MET A 457 28.65 -11.14 21.41
CA MET A 457 27.97 -11.38 22.68
C MET A 457 26.93 -10.28 23.01
N PRO A 458 25.95 -10.55 23.89
CA PRO A 458 24.95 -9.57 24.30
C PRO A 458 25.59 -8.41 25.10
N LYS A 459 25.89 -7.29 24.44
CA LYS A 459 26.55 -6.11 25.03
C LYS A 459 25.66 -5.25 25.95
N LYS A 460 24.35 -5.53 25.98
CA LYS A 460 23.34 -4.79 26.77
C LYS A 460 23.63 -4.70 28.28
N ILE A 461 24.39 -5.66 28.83
CA ILE A 461 24.78 -5.66 30.25
C ILE A 461 25.92 -4.66 30.51
N PHE A 462 26.82 -4.47 29.54
CA PHE A 462 27.89 -3.45 29.62
C PHE A 462 27.31 -2.03 29.45
N ASP A 463 26.29 -1.88 28.60
CA ASP A 463 25.56 -0.61 28.44
C ASP A 463 24.88 -0.19 29.76
N ASP A 464 24.28 -1.14 30.49
CA ASP A 464 23.67 -0.86 31.81
C ASP A 464 24.70 -0.39 32.83
N TRP A 465 25.89 -0.98 32.82
CA TRP A 465 27.01 -0.54 33.65
C TRP A 465 27.50 0.87 33.26
N ASN A 466 27.70 1.11 31.96
CA ASN A 466 28.15 2.41 31.45
C ASN A 466 27.11 3.53 31.67
N ALA A 467 25.81 3.19 31.74
CA ALA A 467 24.75 4.13 32.12
C ALA A 467 24.96 4.79 33.48
N SER A 468 25.68 4.13 34.40
CA SER A 468 25.93 4.65 35.75
C SER A 468 27.04 5.71 35.80
N LYS A 469 27.83 5.86 34.73
CA LYS A 469 28.94 6.81 34.60
C LYS A 469 28.48 8.17 34.06
N SER A 470 29.26 9.23 34.25
CA SER A 470 28.93 10.60 33.78
C SER A 470 28.78 10.67 32.26
N LEU A 471 27.83 11.48 31.77
CA LEU A 471 27.64 11.74 30.34
C LEU A 471 28.81 12.56 29.79
N GLN A 472 29.38 12.12 28.66
CA GLN A 472 30.44 12.88 27.97
C GLN A 472 29.88 14.16 27.31
N ASN A 473 30.77 15.04 26.85
CA ASN A 473 30.35 16.24 26.12
C ASN A 473 29.85 15.85 24.71
N LEU A 474 28.74 16.45 24.24
CA LEU A 474 28.17 16.14 22.93
C LEU A 474 29.19 16.36 21.80
N ASN A 475 29.98 17.43 21.86
CA ASN A 475 30.94 17.76 20.81
C ASN A 475 32.05 16.69 20.70
N THR A 476 32.54 16.20 21.84
CA THR A 476 33.57 15.14 21.87
C THR A 476 33.03 13.82 21.33
N VAL A 477 31.76 13.48 21.65
CA VAL A 477 31.11 12.27 21.14
C VAL A 477 30.87 12.36 19.64
N ILE A 478 30.49 13.53 19.12
CA ILE A 478 30.33 13.78 17.67
C ILE A 478 31.68 13.67 16.95
N GLU A 479 32.75 14.27 17.48
CA GLU A 479 34.10 14.18 16.90
C GLU A 479 34.61 12.73 16.84
N GLU A 480 34.43 11.96 17.91
CA GLU A 480 34.79 10.54 17.95
C GLU A 480 33.95 9.71 16.97
N ALA A 481 32.64 10.00 16.89
CA ALA A 481 31.75 9.39 15.90
C ALA A 481 32.19 9.70 14.47
N GLU A 482 32.55 10.95 14.16
CA GLU A 482 33.03 11.35 12.84
C GLU A 482 34.33 10.65 12.44
N HIS A 483 35.28 10.50 13.36
CA HIS A 483 36.50 9.74 13.11
C HIS A 483 36.19 8.26 12.83
N CYS A 484 35.28 7.65 13.59
CA CYS A 484 34.86 6.26 13.37
C CYS A 484 34.09 6.10 12.04
N LEU A 485 33.20 7.04 11.70
CA LEU A 485 32.50 7.08 10.41
C LEU A 485 33.47 7.21 9.24
N ALA A 486 34.49 8.06 9.35
CA ALA A 486 35.52 8.22 8.32
C ALA A 486 36.30 6.91 8.09
N ARG A 487 36.64 6.20 9.17
CA ARG A 487 37.27 4.88 9.10
C ARG A 487 36.38 3.84 8.42
N ILE A 488 35.11 3.74 8.83
CA ILE A 488 34.13 2.81 8.23
C ILE A 488 33.96 3.12 6.74
N ASN A 489 33.76 4.39 6.38
CA ASN A 489 33.59 4.81 4.99
C ASN A 489 34.83 4.47 4.15
N ARG A 490 36.04 4.63 4.71
CA ARG A 490 37.28 4.22 4.04
C ARG A 490 37.32 2.71 3.80
N GLU A 491 37.05 1.90 4.83
CA GLU A 491 37.02 0.44 4.70
C GLU A 491 35.95 -0.04 3.69
N GLU A 492 34.76 0.55 3.71
CA GLU A 492 33.68 0.23 2.76
C GLU A 492 34.03 0.66 1.33
N THR A 493 34.66 1.82 1.17
CA THR A 493 35.16 2.29 -0.14
C THR A 493 36.23 1.37 -0.67
N GLU A 494 37.21 0.95 0.14
CA GLU A 494 38.26 0.00 -0.24
C GLU A 494 37.66 -1.37 -0.64
N ARG A 495 36.67 -1.88 0.11
CA ARG A 495 35.97 -3.14 -0.21
C ARG A 495 35.14 -3.04 -1.50
N LEU A 496 34.45 -1.93 -1.70
CA LEU A 496 33.66 -1.70 -2.90
C LEU A 496 34.58 -1.53 -4.12
N GLN A 497 35.65 -0.73 -3.99
CA GLN A 497 36.68 -0.57 -5.03
C GLN A 497 37.30 -1.92 -5.40
N TYR A 498 37.58 -2.78 -4.42
CA TYR A 498 38.09 -4.13 -4.67
C TYR A 498 37.17 -4.99 -5.55
N ILE A 499 35.85 -4.86 -5.38
CA ILE A 499 34.88 -5.54 -6.25
C ILE A 499 34.77 -4.86 -7.62
N LEU A 500 34.91 -3.53 -7.65
CA LEU A 500 34.74 -2.71 -8.85
C LEU A 500 36.02 -2.55 -9.68
N ILE A 501 37.15 -3.21 -9.34
CA ILE A 501 38.47 -3.06 -9.99
C ILE A 501 38.37 -3.16 -11.53
N ASP A 502 37.50 -4.02 -12.04
CA ASP A 502 37.31 -4.27 -13.48
C ASP A 502 36.12 -3.51 -14.09
N SER A 503 35.44 -2.64 -13.33
CA SER A 503 34.23 -1.95 -13.77
C SER A 503 34.46 -0.47 -14.03
N VAL A 504 34.35 -0.05 -15.29
CA VAL A 504 34.35 1.36 -15.68
C VAL A 504 32.94 1.91 -15.45
N LEU A 505 32.69 2.52 -14.30
CA LEU A 505 31.38 3.01 -13.91
C LEU A 505 31.46 4.47 -13.46
N LYS A 506 31.45 5.38 -14.43
CA LYS A 506 31.06 6.77 -14.22
C LYS A 506 30.11 7.18 -15.34
N SER A 507 28.85 7.38 -14.97
CA SER A 507 27.93 8.18 -15.79
C SER A 507 27.99 9.60 -15.23
N ASP A 508 28.50 10.53 -16.02
CA ASP A 508 28.46 11.97 -15.73
C ASP A 508 27.14 12.61 -16.24
N ALA A 509 26.12 11.78 -16.53
CA ALA A 509 24.86 12.24 -17.07
C ALA A 509 24.07 13.05 -16.03
N LYS A 510 23.47 14.15 -16.50
CA LYS A 510 22.69 15.05 -15.64
C LYS A 510 21.28 14.47 -15.42
N PRO A 511 20.71 14.59 -14.22
CA PRO A 511 19.33 14.21 -13.96
C PRO A 511 18.37 15.15 -14.70
N VAL A 512 17.42 14.58 -15.44
CA VAL A 512 16.40 15.30 -16.22
C VAL A 512 15.08 15.42 -15.46
N SER A 513 14.79 14.47 -14.58
CA SER A 513 13.54 14.40 -13.82
C SER A 513 13.76 14.02 -12.36
N MET A 514 12.72 14.17 -11.55
CA MET A 514 12.67 13.65 -10.18
C MET A 514 11.91 12.33 -10.15
N LEU A 515 12.43 11.33 -9.44
CA LEU A 515 11.76 10.03 -9.29
C LEU A 515 10.61 10.13 -8.28
N ALA A 516 9.40 9.72 -8.68
CA ALA A 516 8.22 9.66 -7.82
C ALA A 516 8.39 8.56 -6.77
N ARG A 517 8.65 8.96 -5.52
CA ARG A 517 8.77 8.05 -4.37
C ARG A 517 8.21 8.68 -3.11
N THR A 518 7.77 7.82 -2.19
CA THR A 518 7.43 8.23 -0.83
C THR A 518 8.70 8.28 0.02
N ASP A 519 8.72 9.17 1.02
CA ASP A 519 9.86 9.31 1.95
C ASP A 519 10.06 8.06 2.81
N TYR A 520 8.98 7.33 3.09
CA TYR A 520 8.94 6.09 3.87
C TYR A 520 7.69 5.29 3.48
N HIS A 521 7.60 4.04 3.93
CA HIS A 521 6.41 3.21 3.73
C HIS A 521 5.49 3.25 4.96
N LEU A 522 4.19 3.08 4.73
CA LEU A 522 3.16 2.93 5.75
C LEU A 522 3.18 1.50 6.31
N THR A 523 4.06 1.25 7.28
CA THR A 523 4.20 -0.08 7.90
C THR A 523 3.09 -0.38 8.91
N ALA A 524 2.63 -1.64 8.92
CA ALA A 524 1.66 -2.15 9.90
C ALA A 524 2.27 -2.46 11.28
N GLY A 525 3.55 -2.16 11.47
CA GLY A 525 4.22 -2.22 12.76
C GLY A 525 4.16 -3.58 13.46
N GLU A 526 3.56 -3.62 14.65
CA GLU A 526 3.48 -4.83 15.51
C GLU A 526 2.44 -5.85 15.02
N GLN A 527 1.64 -5.52 14.00
CA GLN A 527 0.70 -6.44 13.38
C GLN A 527 1.36 -7.41 12.38
N ASN A 528 2.62 -7.17 11.98
CA ASN A 528 3.42 -8.10 11.17
C ASN A 528 4.04 -9.19 12.08
N ASP A 529 3.18 -9.88 12.83
CA ASP A 529 3.51 -10.99 13.72
C ASP A 529 2.86 -12.28 13.22
N ILE A 530 3.42 -13.46 13.53
CA ILE A 530 2.97 -14.76 13.03
C ILE A 530 1.50 -15.04 13.34
N ILE A 531 1.05 -14.77 14.56
CA ILE A 531 -0.34 -15.09 14.97
C ILE A 531 -1.31 -14.18 14.20
N THR A 532 -0.94 -12.91 14.06
CA THR A 532 -1.70 -11.93 13.28
C THR A 532 -1.66 -12.26 11.79
N ALA A 533 -0.52 -12.71 11.26
CA ALA A 533 -0.34 -13.15 9.88
C ALA A 533 -1.17 -14.40 9.58
N MET A 534 -1.22 -15.38 10.50
CA MET A 534 -2.10 -16.55 10.38
C MET A 534 -3.58 -16.16 10.35
N VAL A 535 -4.00 -15.25 11.24
CA VAL A 535 -5.38 -14.73 11.25
C VAL A 535 -5.69 -13.95 9.97
N ARG A 536 -4.73 -13.15 9.46
CA ARG A 536 -4.84 -12.43 8.18
C ARG A 536 -4.88 -13.38 6.98
N GLY A 537 -4.06 -14.43 6.97
CA GLY A 537 -4.05 -15.45 5.92
C GLY A 537 -5.37 -16.22 5.89
N PHE A 538 -5.93 -16.56 7.05
CA PHE A 538 -7.25 -17.16 7.13
C PHE A 538 -8.35 -16.17 6.70
N ASP A 539 -8.27 -14.89 7.09
CA ASP A 539 -9.20 -13.86 6.61
C ASP A 539 -9.09 -13.64 5.10
N GLY A 540 -7.88 -13.66 4.54
CA GLY A 540 -7.63 -13.60 3.10
C GLY A 540 -8.23 -14.80 2.36
N PHE A 541 -8.03 -16.01 2.90
CA PHE A 541 -8.67 -17.21 2.39
C PHE A 541 -10.20 -17.09 2.41
N VAL A 542 -10.80 -16.70 3.54
CA VAL A 542 -12.25 -16.46 3.64
C VAL A 542 -12.71 -15.35 2.68
N SER A 543 -11.91 -14.31 2.50
CA SER A 543 -12.17 -13.19 1.60
C SER A 543 -12.24 -13.65 0.14
N VAL A 544 -11.37 -14.57 -0.30
CA VAL A 544 -11.45 -15.14 -1.66
C VAL A 544 -12.83 -15.72 -1.95
N PHE A 545 -13.45 -16.43 -0.99
CA PHE A 545 -14.79 -16.96 -1.18
C PHE A 545 -15.85 -15.87 -1.06
N THR A 546 -15.85 -15.15 0.07
CA THR A 546 -16.90 -14.18 0.41
C THR A 546 -16.92 -12.97 -0.53
N HIS A 547 -15.79 -12.54 -1.04
CA HIS A 547 -15.65 -11.39 -1.93
C HIS A 547 -15.73 -11.77 -3.40
N ASN A 548 -14.87 -12.66 -3.89
CA ASN A 548 -14.82 -12.96 -5.33
C ASN A 548 -16.01 -13.80 -5.80
N VAL A 549 -16.53 -14.71 -4.97
CA VAL A 549 -17.65 -15.58 -5.35
C VAL A 549 -18.99 -14.94 -4.98
N TYR A 550 -19.18 -14.48 -3.73
CA TYR A 550 -20.51 -13.98 -3.30
C TYR A 550 -20.77 -12.51 -3.62
N ALA A 551 -19.78 -11.62 -3.54
CA ALA A 551 -20.00 -10.18 -3.70
C ALA A 551 -20.02 -9.74 -5.17
N LYS A 552 -19.08 -10.25 -5.99
CA LYS A 552 -18.99 -9.92 -7.43
C LYS A 552 -20.08 -10.59 -8.26
N ASP A 553 -20.31 -11.88 -8.06
CA ASP A 553 -21.39 -12.61 -8.73
C ASP A 553 -22.32 -13.31 -7.73
N PRO A 554 -23.38 -12.64 -7.26
CA PRO A 554 -24.34 -13.22 -6.32
C PRO A 554 -25.01 -14.51 -6.83
N VAL A 555 -25.06 -14.74 -8.15
CA VAL A 555 -25.57 -15.98 -8.74
C VAL A 555 -24.55 -17.10 -8.57
N ALA A 556 -23.26 -16.83 -8.84
CA ALA A 556 -22.19 -17.76 -8.52
C ALA A 556 -22.14 -18.06 -7.01
N GLY A 557 -22.36 -17.05 -6.16
CA GLY A 557 -22.51 -17.19 -4.71
C GLY A 557 -23.64 -18.14 -4.32
N LEU A 558 -24.84 -17.97 -4.87
CA LEU A 558 -25.97 -18.89 -4.64
C LEU A 558 -25.71 -20.30 -5.14
N LEU A 559 -25.13 -20.45 -6.34
CA LEU A 559 -24.73 -21.74 -6.87
C LEU A 559 -23.70 -22.41 -5.96
N PHE A 560 -22.76 -21.63 -5.41
CA PHE A 560 -21.80 -22.12 -4.44
C PHE A 560 -22.48 -22.59 -3.15
N THR A 561 -23.32 -21.77 -2.50
CA THR A 561 -23.99 -22.16 -1.24
C THR A 561 -24.90 -23.37 -1.44
N THR A 562 -25.66 -23.40 -2.53
CA THR A 562 -26.60 -24.50 -2.81
C THR A 562 -25.86 -25.79 -3.14
N ALA A 563 -24.81 -25.74 -3.95
CA ALA A 563 -23.95 -26.89 -4.23
C ALA A 563 -23.23 -27.39 -2.97
N TYR A 564 -22.73 -26.47 -2.13
CA TYR A 564 -22.13 -26.82 -0.85
C TYR A 564 -23.15 -27.49 0.09
N ALA A 565 -24.34 -26.92 0.23
CA ALA A 565 -25.41 -27.46 1.08
C ALA A 565 -25.90 -28.83 0.57
N ALA A 566 -25.99 -29.02 -0.75
CA ALA A 566 -26.31 -30.30 -1.36
C ALA A 566 -25.23 -31.35 -1.06
N GLY A 567 -23.95 -30.97 -1.12
CA GLY A 567 -22.83 -31.82 -0.74
C GLY A 567 -22.83 -32.18 0.76
N ALA A 568 -22.96 -31.17 1.63
CA ALA A 568 -23.06 -31.40 3.07
C ALA A 568 -24.27 -32.28 3.43
N GLY A 569 -25.41 -32.05 2.76
CA GLY A 569 -26.62 -32.88 2.89
C GLY A 569 -26.39 -34.33 2.47
N ALA A 570 -25.59 -34.59 1.44
CA ALA A 570 -25.23 -35.95 1.02
C ALA A 570 -24.41 -36.71 2.08
N ILE A 571 -23.65 -36.01 2.94
CA ILE A 571 -22.85 -36.64 4.01
C ILE A 571 -23.63 -36.76 5.33
N PHE A 572 -24.31 -35.70 5.76
CA PHE A 572 -25.02 -35.67 7.06
C PHE A 572 -26.42 -36.27 7.00
N TYR A 573 -27.11 -36.14 5.86
CA TYR A 573 -28.50 -36.57 5.66
C TYR A 573 -28.68 -37.34 4.33
N PRO A 574 -27.93 -38.44 4.10
CA PRO A 574 -27.88 -39.13 2.80
C PRO A 574 -29.24 -39.62 2.32
N ALA A 575 -30.13 -40.05 3.22
CA ALA A 575 -31.48 -40.49 2.86
C ALA A 575 -32.31 -39.35 2.24
N PHE A 576 -32.29 -38.16 2.84
CA PHE A 576 -32.97 -36.97 2.32
C PHE A 576 -32.30 -36.43 1.05
N ALA A 577 -30.97 -36.45 0.97
CA ALA A 577 -30.27 -36.06 -0.25
C ALA A 577 -30.56 -37.03 -1.40
N SER A 578 -30.72 -38.33 -1.13
CA SER A 578 -30.98 -39.34 -2.15
C SER A 578 -32.37 -39.24 -2.76
N THR A 579 -33.36 -38.72 -2.01
CA THR A 579 -34.71 -38.46 -2.53
C THR A 579 -34.76 -37.22 -3.42
N VAL A 580 -33.91 -36.21 -3.17
CA VAL A 580 -33.87 -34.96 -3.94
C VAL A 580 -32.95 -35.04 -5.16
N PHE A 581 -31.75 -35.61 -4.99
CA PHE A 581 -30.68 -35.61 -6.00
C PHE A 581 -30.40 -37.01 -6.60
N GLY A 582 -31.04 -38.06 -6.08
CA GLY A 582 -30.84 -39.44 -6.50
C GLY A 582 -29.69 -40.15 -5.77
N ALA A 583 -29.84 -41.46 -5.58
CA ALA A 583 -28.85 -42.30 -4.90
C ALA A 583 -27.48 -42.34 -5.61
N GLY A 584 -27.46 -42.20 -6.95
CA GLY A 584 -26.23 -42.16 -7.73
C GLY A 584 -25.33 -40.97 -7.39
N TYR A 585 -25.91 -39.77 -7.28
CA TYR A 585 -25.19 -38.57 -6.87
C TYR A 585 -24.66 -38.70 -5.44
N VAL A 586 -25.51 -39.14 -4.49
CA VAL A 586 -25.11 -39.29 -3.09
C VAL A 586 -23.96 -40.28 -2.94
N ASN A 587 -24.02 -41.44 -3.63
CA ASN A 587 -22.94 -42.42 -3.59
C ASN A 587 -21.64 -41.88 -4.18
N TRP A 588 -21.70 -41.26 -5.37
CA TRP A 588 -20.52 -40.65 -5.99
C TRP A 588 -19.89 -39.57 -5.09
N PHE A 589 -20.71 -38.64 -4.61
CA PHE A 589 -20.25 -37.51 -3.80
C PHE A 589 -19.69 -37.97 -2.45
N THR A 590 -20.30 -38.99 -1.85
CA THR A 590 -19.82 -39.57 -0.58
C THR A 590 -18.44 -40.19 -0.78
N HIS A 591 -18.25 -41.00 -1.83
CA HIS A 591 -16.93 -41.56 -2.15
C HIS A 591 -15.89 -40.47 -2.46
N PHE A 592 -16.27 -39.47 -3.25
CA PHE A 592 -15.40 -38.32 -3.56
C PHE A 592 -15.03 -37.53 -2.30
N SER A 593 -15.97 -37.25 -1.40
CA SER A 593 -15.74 -36.47 -0.19
C SER A 593 -14.87 -37.20 0.82
N TYR A 594 -15.12 -38.49 1.04
CA TYR A 594 -14.28 -39.31 1.93
C TYR A 594 -12.88 -39.59 1.35
N SER A 595 -12.72 -39.47 0.04
CA SER A 595 -11.40 -39.47 -0.61
C SER A 595 -10.54 -38.25 -0.21
N MET A 596 -11.20 -37.15 0.18
CA MET A 596 -10.56 -35.88 0.58
C MET A 596 -10.48 -35.64 2.10
N GLY A 597 -11.19 -36.43 2.91
CA GLY A 597 -11.15 -36.30 4.37
C GLY A 597 -11.74 -37.52 5.08
N SER A 598 -11.09 -37.99 6.15
CA SER A 598 -11.46 -39.25 6.82
C SER A 598 -12.70 -39.12 7.72
N GLY A 599 -12.88 -37.97 8.38
CA GLY A 599 -14.02 -37.71 9.26
C GLY A 599 -15.23 -37.15 8.51
N LYS A 600 -16.45 -37.45 8.98
CA LYS A 600 -17.72 -36.92 8.43
C LYS A 600 -17.71 -35.41 8.21
N PHE A 601 -17.20 -34.66 9.19
CA PHE A 601 -17.12 -33.21 9.12
C PHE A 601 -16.07 -32.72 8.11
N ALA A 602 -14.88 -33.35 8.09
CA ALA A 602 -13.80 -33.04 7.15
C ALA A 602 -14.21 -33.37 5.70
N ALA A 603 -14.82 -34.53 5.47
CA ALA A 603 -15.35 -34.95 4.19
C ALA A 603 -16.43 -33.97 3.67
N ALA A 604 -17.39 -33.58 4.53
CA ALA A 604 -18.42 -32.62 4.15
C ALA A 604 -17.84 -31.23 3.81
N LEU A 605 -16.83 -30.77 4.55
CA LEU A 605 -16.14 -29.51 4.27
C LEU A 605 -15.34 -29.55 2.96
N ALA A 606 -14.48 -30.56 2.80
CA ALA A 606 -13.57 -30.66 1.66
C ALA A 606 -14.32 -30.98 0.36
N GLY A 607 -15.17 -32.01 0.38
CA GLY A 607 -15.97 -32.39 -0.78
C GLY A 607 -17.02 -31.33 -1.13
N GLY A 608 -17.70 -30.78 -0.12
CA GLY A 608 -18.73 -29.74 -0.32
C GLY A 608 -18.16 -28.46 -0.90
N SER A 609 -17.00 -28.01 -0.40
CA SER A 609 -16.31 -26.83 -0.93
C SER A 609 -15.82 -27.07 -2.36
N THR A 610 -15.23 -28.22 -2.65
CA THR A 610 -14.70 -28.52 -3.98
C THR A 610 -15.80 -28.59 -5.03
N GLN A 611 -16.91 -29.26 -4.72
CA GLN A 611 -18.08 -29.25 -5.61
C GLN A 611 -18.58 -27.84 -5.86
N ALA A 612 -18.77 -27.05 -4.80
CA ALA A 612 -19.24 -25.68 -4.91
C ALA A 612 -18.33 -24.81 -5.79
N GLN A 613 -17.01 -24.99 -5.70
CA GLN A 613 -16.03 -24.31 -6.56
C GLN A 613 -16.15 -24.72 -8.03
N VAL A 614 -16.33 -26.01 -8.33
CA VAL A 614 -16.50 -26.49 -9.71
C VAL A 614 -17.75 -25.88 -10.34
N PHE A 615 -18.88 -25.84 -9.62
CA PHE A 615 -20.11 -25.23 -10.10
C PHE A 615 -19.98 -23.72 -10.29
N ALA A 616 -19.41 -23.01 -9.31
CA ALA A 616 -19.17 -21.57 -9.42
C ALA A 616 -18.22 -21.23 -10.59
N THR A 617 -17.16 -22.02 -10.77
CA THR A 617 -16.18 -21.85 -11.86
C THR A 617 -16.78 -22.18 -13.22
N GLY A 618 -17.60 -23.23 -13.32
CA GLY A 618 -18.33 -23.58 -14.54
C GLY A 618 -19.29 -22.48 -14.96
N TRP A 619 -20.00 -21.88 -13.98
CA TRP A 619 -20.83 -20.71 -14.21
C TRP A 619 -20.02 -19.50 -14.66
N ASP A 620 -18.95 -19.15 -13.93
CA ASP A 620 -18.05 -18.05 -14.28
C ASP A 620 -17.47 -18.19 -15.69
N THR A 621 -17.11 -19.40 -16.08
CA THR A 621 -16.65 -19.76 -17.43
C THR A 621 -17.74 -19.59 -18.48
N ALA A 622 -18.96 -20.04 -18.21
CA ALA A 622 -20.08 -19.87 -19.12
C ALA A 622 -20.44 -18.39 -19.33
N VAL A 623 -20.27 -17.55 -18.31
CA VAL A 623 -20.63 -16.12 -18.36
C VAL A 623 -19.51 -15.25 -18.91
N HIS A 624 -18.26 -15.46 -18.47
CA HIS A 624 -17.12 -14.58 -18.79
C HIS A 624 -16.19 -15.13 -19.87
N GLY A 625 -16.42 -16.37 -20.34
CA GLY A 625 -15.64 -17.00 -21.39
C GLY A 625 -14.13 -17.01 -21.05
N PRO A 626 -13.24 -16.73 -22.01
CA PRO A 626 -11.79 -16.81 -21.80
C PRO A 626 -11.24 -15.84 -20.73
N ASN A 627 -12.03 -14.87 -20.28
CA ASN A 627 -11.65 -13.93 -19.22
C ASN A 627 -12.17 -14.34 -17.84
N SER A 628 -12.74 -15.54 -17.68
CA SER A 628 -13.21 -16.04 -16.38
C SER A 628 -12.04 -16.28 -15.43
N SER A 629 -12.29 -16.17 -14.13
CA SER A 629 -11.28 -16.41 -13.08
C SER A 629 -10.74 -17.85 -13.15
N GLY A 630 -11.61 -18.84 -13.33
CA GLY A 630 -11.20 -20.23 -13.47
C GLY A 630 -10.48 -20.54 -14.78
N ILE A 631 -10.86 -19.91 -15.90
CA ILE A 631 -10.11 -20.02 -17.14
C ILE A 631 -8.78 -19.29 -17.01
N SER A 632 -8.68 -18.17 -16.29
CA SER A 632 -7.40 -17.49 -16.06
C SER A 632 -6.42 -18.32 -15.22
N VAL A 633 -6.89 -19.09 -14.24
CA VAL A 633 -6.05 -20.06 -13.52
C VAL A 633 -5.69 -21.24 -14.43
N THR A 634 -6.64 -21.72 -15.23
CA THR A 634 -6.37 -22.78 -16.23
C THR A 634 -5.42 -22.28 -17.33
N MET A 635 -5.51 -21.00 -17.70
CA MET A 635 -4.62 -20.28 -18.60
C MET A 635 -3.25 -20.19 -17.98
N GLN A 636 -3.13 -19.80 -16.70
CA GLN A 636 -1.84 -19.82 -16.03
C GLN A 636 -1.26 -21.23 -15.96
N ILE A 637 -2.07 -22.27 -15.76
CA ILE A 637 -1.62 -23.67 -15.78
C ILE A 637 -1.28 -24.15 -17.20
N ALA A 638 -1.94 -23.64 -18.25
CA ALA A 638 -1.74 -24.01 -19.65
C ALA A 638 -0.62 -23.21 -20.34
N GLU A 639 -0.46 -21.95 -19.95
CA GLU A 639 0.67 -21.08 -20.25
C GLU A 639 1.89 -21.48 -19.42
N ASP A 640 1.67 -22.15 -18.28
CA ASP A 640 2.56 -22.58 -17.17
C ASP A 640 2.88 -24.09 -16.90
N PRO A 641 2.51 -25.11 -17.72
CA PRO A 641 2.38 -26.51 -17.28
C PRO A 641 3.65 -27.09 -16.68
N LEU A 642 4.85 -26.70 -17.09
CA LEU A 642 6.10 -27.24 -16.53
C LEU A 642 6.39 -26.70 -15.15
N THR A 643 6.17 -25.40 -14.91
CA THR A 643 6.37 -24.84 -13.58
C THR A 643 5.23 -25.28 -12.65
N TYR A 644 3.98 -25.31 -13.13
CA TYR A 644 2.88 -25.83 -12.32
C TYR A 644 3.01 -27.33 -12.06
N SER A 645 3.45 -28.15 -13.03
CA SER A 645 3.72 -29.58 -12.77
C SER A 645 4.93 -29.78 -11.87
N ALA A 646 5.98 -28.97 -11.97
CA ALA A 646 7.08 -28.97 -11.01
C ALA A 646 6.61 -28.54 -9.61
N TYR A 647 5.72 -27.55 -9.51
CA TYR A 647 5.09 -27.15 -8.25
C TYR A 647 4.19 -28.26 -7.71
N PHE A 648 3.41 -28.95 -8.55
CA PHE A 648 2.60 -30.09 -8.15
C PHE A 648 3.46 -31.27 -7.73
N ALA A 649 4.56 -31.57 -8.42
CA ALA A 649 5.49 -32.64 -8.08
C ALA A 649 6.27 -32.32 -6.79
N LEU A 650 6.69 -31.06 -6.62
CA LEU A 650 7.34 -30.58 -5.40
C LEU A 650 6.36 -30.58 -4.23
N ALA A 651 5.13 -30.11 -4.43
CA ALA A 651 4.07 -30.16 -3.44
C ALA A 651 3.69 -31.60 -3.10
N TYR A 652 3.60 -32.49 -4.10
CA TYR A 652 3.39 -33.92 -3.88
C TYR A 652 4.52 -34.52 -3.05
N GLY A 653 5.78 -34.30 -3.45
CA GLY A 653 6.95 -34.83 -2.76
C GLY A 653 7.07 -34.29 -1.33
N LEU A 654 6.84 -33.00 -1.13
CA LEU A 654 6.86 -32.35 0.17
C LEU A 654 5.70 -32.85 1.06
N GLY A 655 4.49 -32.98 0.51
CA GLY A 655 3.35 -33.55 1.23
C GLY A 655 3.56 -35.01 1.61
N TYR A 656 4.12 -35.81 0.70
CA TYR A 656 4.47 -37.20 0.94
C TYR A 656 5.50 -37.32 2.07
N VAL A 657 6.56 -36.49 2.04
CA VAL A 657 7.59 -36.46 3.08
C VAL A 657 7.03 -36.00 4.43
N LEU A 658 6.14 -35.00 4.47
CA LEU A 658 5.54 -34.53 5.71
C LEU A 658 4.64 -35.59 6.36
N VAL A 659 3.91 -36.36 5.57
CA VAL A 659 3.00 -37.40 6.08
C VAL A 659 3.77 -38.68 6.43
N ASN A 660 4.63 -39.16 5.53
CA ASN A 660 5.25 -40.48 5.65
C ASN A 660 6.67 -40.43 6.24
N GLY A 661 7.23 -39.24 6.39
CA GLY A 661 8.60 -39.04 6.86
C GLY A 661 9.66 -39.25 5.77
N ILE A 662 10.93 -39.06 6.15
CA ILE A 662 12.08 -39.40 5.29
C ILE A 662 12.57 -40.77 5.74
N ASN A 663 12.63 -41.74 4.81
CA ASN A 663 13.10 -43.10 5.09
C ASN A 663 12.34 -43.78 6.25
N GLY A 664 11.03 -43.56 6.36
CA GLY A 664 10.17 -44.13 7.41
C GLY A 664 10.27 -43.44 8.77
N HIS A 665 11.16 -42.46 8.94
CA HIS A 665 11.20 -41.62 10.14
C HIS A 665 10.14 -40.53 10.05
N LYS A 666 8.97 -40.82 10.62
CA LYS A 666 7.87 -39.86 10.75
C LYS A 666 8.28 -38.66 11.59
N ILE A 667 7.74 -37.49 11.25
CA ILE A 667 7.83 -36.29 12.08
C ILE A 667 6.86 -36.51 13.25
N PRO A 668 7.33 -36.58 14.51
CA PRO A 668 6.47 -36.87 15.66
C PRO A 668 5.30 -35.89 15.73
N VAL A 669 4.09 -36.39 16.02
CA VAL A 669 2.82 -35.63 16.10
C VAL A 669 2.32 -35.13 14.74
N LEU A 670 3.16 -34.46 13.94
CA LEU A 670 2.76 -33.84 12.68
C LEU A 670 2.36 -34.88 11.61
N SER A 671 3.19 -35.90 11.41
CA SER A 671 2.92 -36.94 10.40
C SER A 671 1.66 -37.74 10.72
N ASP A 672 1.36 -37.96 12.00
CA ASP A 672 0.16 -38.70 12.41
C ASP A 672 -1.10 -37.83 12.29
N MET A 673 -1.07 -36.54 12.67
CA MET A 673 -2.18 -35.60 12.39
C MET A 673 -2.47 -35.47 10.89
N LEU A 674 -1.42 -35.31 10.08
CA LEU A 674 -1.60 -35.17 8.62
C LEU A 674 -2.10 -36.47 7.98
N ARG A 675 -1.72 -37.63 8.53
CA ARG A 675 -2.20 -38.92 8.05
C ARG A 675 -3.67 -39.15 8.39
N GLU A 676 -4.15 -38.66 9.51
CA GLU A 676 -5.58 -38.65 9.84
C GLU A 676 -6.39 -37.78 8.86
N ASP A 677 -5.80 -36.69 8.34
CA ASP A 677 -6.46 -35.77 7.40
C ASP A 677 -6.47 -36.23 5.93
N LEU A 678 -5.71 -37.27 5.54
CA LEU A 678 -5.51 -37.66 4.13
C LEU A 678 -6.70 -38.34 3.42
N GLY A 679 -7.76 -38.70 4.15
CA GLY A 679 -8.93 -39.40 3.59
C GLY A 679 -8.63 -40.82 3.10
N SER A 680 -9.54 -41.40 2.30
CA SER A 680 -9.43 -42.78 1.81
C SER A 680 -8.48 -42.96 0.62
N THR A 681 -8.06 -41.87 -0.04
CA THR A 681 -7.09 -41.88 -1.15
C THR A 681 -5.93 -40.91 -0.88
N PRO A 682 -4.93 -41.32 -0.09
CA PRO A 682 -3.87 -40.43 0.37
C PRO A 682 -3.02 -39.82 -0.77
N ASP A 683 -2.86 -40.54 -1.88
CA ASP A 683 -2.05 -40.08 -3.02
C ASP A 683 -2.58 -38.80 -3.68
N ALA A 684 -3.90 -38.61 -3.71
CA ALA A 684 -4.53 -37.42 -4.28
C ALA A 684 -4.37 -36.19 -3.36
N SER A 685 -4.12 -36.41 -2.07
CA SER A 685 -4.14 -35.38 -1.03
C SER A 685 -2.74 -34.83 -0.69
N TYR A 686 -1.66 -35.54 -1.03
CA TYR A 686 -0.28 -35.06 -0.79
C TYR A 686 0.05 -33.70 -1.44
N PRO A 687 -0.32 -33.42 -2.71
CA PRO A 687 -0.04 -32.11 -3.31
C PRO A 687 -0.68 -30.96 -2.54
N PHE A 688 -1.88 -31.17 -1.99
CA PHE A 688 -2.57 -30.12 -1.24
C PHE A 688 -1.93 -29.86 0.12
N ILE A 689 -1.47 -30.91 0.81
CA ILE A 689 -0.73 -30.79 2.06
C ILE A 689 0.61 -30.09 1.81
N GLY A 690 1.40 -30.59 0.86
CA GLY A 690 2.71 -29.99 0.59
C GLY A 690 2.61 -28.58 -0.01
N GLY A 691 1.59 -28.28 -0.81
CA GLY A 691 1.33 -26.94 -1.32
C GLY A 691 1.04 -25.94 -0.19
N LYS A 692 0.18 -26.31 0.77
CA LYS A 692 -0.12 -25.48 1.95
C LYS A 692 1.13 -25.23 2.81
N PHE A 693 1.93 -26.27 3.05
CA PHE A 693 3.17 -26.12 3.82
C PHE A 693 4.26 -25.37 3.07
N ALA A 694 4.36 -25.50 1.74
CA ALA A 694 5.32 -24.76 0.92
C ALA A 694 4.97 -23.27 0.87
N LEU A 695 3.69 -22.92 0.67
CA LEU A 695 3.20 -21.55 0.76
C LEU A 695 3.42 -20.97 2.15
N GLY A 696 3.04 -21.71 3.19
CA GLY A 696 3.28 -21.30 4.58
C GLY A 696 4.77 -21.12 4.89
N SER A 697 5.63 -22.01 4.40
CA SER A 697 7.09 -21.89 4.57
C SER A 697 7.66 -20.71 3.80
N TYR A 698 7.20 -20.49 2.56
CA TYR A 698 7.58 -19.33 1.76
C TYR A 698 7.24 -18.06 2.51
N GLU A 699 6.00 -17.88 2.97
CA GLU A 699 5.61 -16.70 3.76
C GLU A 699 6.39 -16.60 5.10
N LEU A 700 6.70 -17.74 5.74
CA LEU A 700 7.46 -17.77 7.00
C LEU A 700 8.92 -17.31 6.85
N PHE A 701 9.53 -17.58 5.69
CA PHE A 701 10.95 -17.32 5.42
C PHE A 701 11.21 -16.16 4.47
N HIS A 702 10.21 -15.77 3.67
CA HIS A 702 10.30 -14.61 2.80
C HIS A 702 10.51 -13.37 3.66
N ARG A 703 11.39 -12.49 3.17
CA ARG A 703 11.69 -11.21 3.80
C ARG A 703 11.43 -10.17 2.74
N ASP A 704 10.53 -9.25 3.04
CA ASP A 704 10.44 -8.03 2.26
C ASP A 704 11.76 -7.26 2.44
N PRO A 705 12.30 -6.67 1.36
CA PRO A 705 13.54 -5.92 1.45
C PRO A 705 13.42 -4.79 2.46
N THR A 706 14.49 -4.58 3.24
CA THR A 706 14.54 -3.57 4.30
C THR A 706 14.24 -2.17 3.80
N GLU A 707 13.53 -1.37 4.60
CA GLU A 707 13.46 0.09 4.43
C GLU A 707 14.88 0.66 4.51
N ASP A 708 15.40 1.17 3.40
CA ASP A 708 16.63 1.95 3.40
C ASP A 708 16.27 3.34 3.93
N LEU A 709 16.80 3.70 5.11
CA LEU A 709 16.66 5.05 5.64
C LEU A 709 17.45 6.02 4.75
N HIS A 710 16.74 6.84 3.98
CA HIS A 710 17.37 7.87 3.15
C HIS A 710 17.61 9.16 3.96
N PRO A 711 18.72 9.88 3.68
CA PRO A 711 18.95 11.21 4.25
C PRO A 711 17.78 12.13 3.92
N THR A 712 17.28 12.85 4.91
CA THR A 712 16.22 13.85 4.68
C THR A 712 16.84 15.11 4.09
N ARG A 713 16.27 15.63 2.99
CA ARG A 713 16.66 16.95 2.47
C ARG A 713 16.15 18.02 3.43
N ILE A 714 17.07 18.66 4.16
CA ILE A 714 16.79 19.78 5.05
C ILE A 714 17.13 21.07 4.31
N LYS A 715 16.26 22.08 4.35
CA LYS A 715 16.41 23.33 3.60
C LYS A 715 17.39 24.31 4.25
N PHE A 716 17.58 24.19 5.56
CA PHE A 716 18.46 25.05 6.36
C PHE A 716 19.79 24.37 6.64
N ASN A 717 20.86 25.17 6.73
CA ASN A 717 22.22 24.69 6.99
C ASN A 717 22.63 24.83 8.47
N GLY A 718 21.79 25.44 9.31
CA GLY A 718 21.99 25.57 10.75
C GLY A 718 22.91 26.71 11.15
N THR A 719 23.30 27.59 10.22
CA THR A 719 24.14 28.77 10.49
C THR A 719 23.35 30.08 10.48
N GLU A 720 22.08 30.03 10.07
CA GLU A 720 21.22 31.19 9.84
C GLU A 720 20.93 31.98 11.12
N TYR A 721 20.92 31.31 12.27
CA TYR A 721 20.72 31.93 13.59
C TYR A 721 21.81 32.95 13.95
N LYS A 722 23.02 32.83 13.38
CA LYS A 722 24.15 33.74 13.62
C LYS A 722 23.88 35.16 13.10
N ASN A 723 22.88 35.33 12.23
CA ASN A 723 22.47 36.62 11.68
C ASN A 723 21.56 37.42 12.61
N TYR A 724 21.18 36.89 13.79
CA TYR A 724 20.28 37.52 14.75
C TYR A 724 20.94 37.67 16.13
N PRO A 725 20.88 38.86 16.76
CA PRO A 725 21.42 39.07 18.10
C PRO A 725 20.48 38.46 19.16
N ASN A 726 21.07 37.77 20.14
CA ASN A 726 20.45 37.19 21.33
C ASN A 726 19.80 35.78 21.16
N PRO A 727 20.59 34.68 21.24
CA PRO A 727 20.07 33.32 21.14
C PRO A 727 19.42 32.88 22.46
N GLY A 728 18.22 33.39 22.77
CA GLY A 728 17.42 32.93 23.91
C GLY A 728 16.92 31.47 23.80
N ASN A 729 17.20 30.79 22.69
CA ASN A 729 16.69 29.46 22.33
C ASN A 729 17.82 28.45 22.00
N GLU A 730 18.89 28.43 22.80
CA GLU A 730 20.03 27.53 22.63
C GLU A 730 19.63 26.04 22.54
N GLN A 731 18.57 25.65 23.25
CA GLN A 731 18.01 24.29 23.19
C GLN A 731 17.40 23.95 21.82
N VAL A 732 16.70 24.89 21.15
CA VAL A 732 16.11 24.66 19.81
C VAL A 732 17.21 24.55 18.76
N ILE A 733 18.25 25.40 18.87
CA ILE A 733 19.42 25.38 17.98
C ILE A 733 20.17 24.05 18.11
N ASN A 734 20.46 23.60 19.34
CA ASN A 734 21.15 22.33 19.58
C ASN A 734 20.33 21.11 19.13
N ARG A 735 19.00 21.14 19.29
CA ARG A 735 18.10 20.11 18.76
C ARG A 735 18.14 20.06 17.23
N PHE A 736 18.11 21.22 16.56
CA PHE A 736 18.20 21.30 15.10
C PHE A 736 19.56 20.81 14.57
N LEU A 737 20.67 21.24 15.17
CA LEU A 737 22.02 20.83 14.74
C LEU A 737 22.24 19.32 14.90
N LEU A 738 21.79 18.72 16.01
CA LEU A 738 21.90 17.28 16.19
C LEU A 738 20.98 16.51 15.22
N ALA A 739 19.76 17.00 14.96
CA ALA A 739 18.86 16.40 13.97
C ALA A 739 19.44 16.49 12.54
N LEU A 740 20.05 17.61 12.18
CA LEU A 740 20.75 17.81 10.90
C LEU A 740 21.92 16.84 10.74
N TRP A 741 22.75 16.68 11.78
CA TRP A 741 23.85 15.74 11.78
C TRP A 741 23.37 14.28 11.66
N LEU A 742 22.34 13.90 12.43
CA LEU A 742 21.72 12.57 12.36
C LEU A 742 21.15 12.28 10.97
N SER A 743 20.53 13.27 10.33
CA SER A 743 19.97 13.12 8.98
C SER A 743 21.06 12.92 7.93
N LYS A 744 22.14 13.71 8.00
CA LYS A 744 23.28 13.64 7.08
C LYS A 744 23.98 12.27 7.12
N HIS A 745 24.04 11.65 8.29
CA HIS A 745 24.74 10.38 8.52
C HIS A 745 23.81 9.18 8.72
N ALA A 746 22.50 9.32 8.49
CA ALA A 746 21.48 8.32 8.82
C ALA A 746 21.80 6.90 8.30
N GLU A 747 22.38 6.81 7.10
CA GLU A 747 22.73 5.56 6.45
C GLU A 747 23.92 4.82 7.10
N THR A 748 24.83 5.57 7.72
CA THR A 748 26.11 5.06 8.26
C THR A 748 26.10 4.93 9.78
N LEU A 749 25.23 5.68 10.47
CA LEU A 749 25.13 5.68 11.93
C LEU A 749 24.91 4.29 12.57
N PRO A 750 24.03 3.40 12.04
CA PRO A 750 23.84 2.06 12.61
C PRO A 750 25.11 1.19 12.65
N LYS A 751 26.13 1.58 11.89
CA LYS A 751 27.42 0.91 11.76
C LYS A 751 28.43 1.35 12.82
N LEU A 752 28.12 2.35 13.63
CA LEU A 752 29.00 2.76 14.73
C LEU A 752 29.21 1.64 15.77
N ASP A 753 30.27 1.79 16.54
CA ASP A 753 30.54 0.95 17.70
C ASP A 753 29.44 1.13 18.76
N SER A 754 29.17 0.07 19.51
CA SER A 754 28.07 0.03 20.51
C SER A 754 28.17 1.18 21.51
N ASP A 755 29.39 1.54 21.89
CA ASP A 755 29.64 2.48 22.99
C ASP A 755 29.32 3.91 22.54
N ILE A 756 29.71 4.28 21.31
CA ILE A 756 29.36 5.56 20.68
C ILE A 756 27.85 5.65 20.41
N LEU A 757 27.24 4.57 19.90
CA LEU A 757 25.79 4.50 19.69
C LEU A 757 25.01 4.72 20.99
N PHE A 758 25.51 4.16 22.08
CA PHE A 758 24.91 4.30 23.40
C PHE A 758 25.05 5.71 23.97
N GLU A 759 26.20 6.37 23.81
CA GLU A 759 26.37 7.77 24.23
C GLU A 759 25.48 8.72 23.40
N LEU A 760 25.38 8.50 22.08
CA LEU A 760 24.43 9.23 21.21
C LEU A 760 22.98 9.01 21.66
N GLU A 761 22.62 7.78 22.06
CA GLU A 761 21.30 7.46 22.61
C GLU A 761 21.01 8.26 23.89
N ARG A 762 22.00 8.39 24.79
CA ARG A 762 21.87 9.16 26.04
C ARG A 762 21.71 10.67 25.77
N HIS A 763 22.41 11.20 24.78
CA HIS A 763 22.24 12.59 24.35
C HIS A 763 20.86 12.85 23.74
N LEU A 764 20.32 11.90 22.96
CA LEU A 764 18.94 11.98 22.46
C LEU A 764 17.91 12.00 23.60
N ASP A 765 18.05 11.13 24.59
CA ASP A 765 17.16 11.09 25.76
C ASP A 765 17.23 12.36 26.62
N ARG A 766 18.34 13.11 26.56
CA ARG A 766 18.53 14.37 27.30
C ARG A 766 17.97 15.58 26.56
N LEU A 767 18.15 15.66 25.24
CA LEU A 767 17.84 16.86 24.44
C LEU A 767 16.41 16.88 23.89
N PHE A 768 15.80 15.71 23.70
CA PHE A 768 14.49 15.57 23.05
C PHE A 768 13.43 15.06 24.01
N LEU A 769 12.17 15.30 23.67
CA LEU A 769 11.06 14.65 24.36
C LEU A 769 11.15 13.13 24.14
N ARG A 770 10.62 12.36 25.09
CA ARG A 770 10.70 10.88 25.06
C ARG A 770 10.24 10.27 23.74
N GLU A 771 9.24 10.86 23.09
CA GLU A 771 8.62 10.37 21.86
C GLU A 771 9.50 10.69 20.63
N GLU A 772 9.98 11.92 20.55
CA GLU A 772 10.95 12.38 19.54
C GLU A 772 12.27 11.61 19.64
N ALA A 773 12.79 11.42 20.87
CA ALA A 773 13.98 10.61 21.13
C ALA A 773 13.77 9.16 20.67
N ALA A 774 12.61 8.57 20.96
CA ALA A 774 12.29 7.22 20.49
C ALA A 774 12.20 7.13 18.95
N SER A 775 11.75 8.19 18.28
CA SER A 775 11.72 8.28 16.82
C SER A 775 13.15 8.38 16.24
N LEU A 776 13.96 9.31 16.73
CA LEU A 776 15.33 9.53 16.28
C LEU A 776 16.24 8.33 16.58
N LYS A 777 16.01 7.60 17.68
CA LYS A 777 16.70 6.34 17.98
C LYS A 777 16.50 5.26 16.90
N LYS A 778 15.45 5.33 16.08
CA LYS A 778 15.30 4.43 14.92
C LYS A 778 16.39 4.66 13.86
N ILE A 779 16.99 5.85 13.80
CA ILE A 779 18.15 6.11 12.94
C ILE A 779 19.38 5.35 13.45
N LEU A 780 19.58 5.31 14.77
CA LEU A 780 20.69 4.58 15.40
C LEU A 780 20.47 3.05 15.36
N TYR A 781 19.22 2.63 15.56
CA TYR A 781 18.80 1.24 15.63
C TYR A 781 17.62 0.99 14.68
N PRO A 782 17.86 0.86 13.37
CA PRO A 782 16.81 0.68 12.38
C PRO A 782 15.99 -0.57 12.67
N GLU A 783 14.66 -0.43 12.60
CA GLU A 783 13.72 -1.55 12.70
C GLU A 783 13.92 -2.44 11.47
N LYS A 784 14.50 -3.63 11.66
CA LYS A 784 14.60 -4.63 10.59
C LYS A 784 13.39 -5.54 10.67
N GLU A 785 12.66 -5.68 9.58
CA GLU A 785 11.64 -6.72 9.49
C GLU A 785 12.32 -8.09 9.58
N LEU A 786 12.07 -8.76 10.70
CA LEU A 786 12.59 -10.10 10.95
C LEU A 786 11.61 -11.10 10.33
N SER A 787 12.13 -12.12 9.65
CA SER A 787 11.29 -13.19 9.08
C SER A 787 10.38 -13.77 10.16
N ILE A 788 9.16 -14.13 9.77
CA ILE A 788 8.13 -14.63 10.70
C ILE A 788 8.65 -15.82 11.51
N ALA A 789 9.45 -16.70 10.89
CA ALA A 789 10.13 -17.81 11.59
C ALA A 789 11.12 -17.33 12.68
N PHE A 790 11.87 -16.25 12.45
CA PHE A 790 12.76 -15.70 13.48
C PHE A 790 11.94 -15.11 14.64
N GLN A 791 10.81 -14.48 14.35
CA GLN A 791 9.92 -13.97 15.39
C GLN A 791 9.35 -15.10 16.26
N LEU A 792 8.91 -16.21 15.65
CA LEU A 792 8.39 -17.40 16.34
C LEU A 792 9.36 -17.94 17.41
N PHE A 793 10.64 -18.09 17.06
CA PHE A 793 11.64 -18.57 18.00
C PHE A 793 12.12 -17.45 18.95
N SER A 794 12.34 -16.25 18.43
CA SER A 794 12.91 -15.17 19.25
C SER A 794 11.96 -14.70 20.34
N ILE A 795 10.64 -14.67 20.16
CA ILE A 795 9.69 -14.20 21.19
C ILE A 795 9.88 -14.95 22.52
N PRO A 796 9.72 -16.29 22.60
CA PRO A 796 9.92 -17.02 23.86
C PRO A 796 11.39 -17.02 24.31
N PHE A 797 12.35 -17.25 23.40
CA PHE A 797 13.77 -17.36 23.77
C PHE A 797 14.38 -16.04 24.23
N SER A 798 13.83 -14.89 23.85
CA SER A 798 14.36 -13.59 24.22
C SER A 798 13.90 -13.11 25.61
N TYR A 799 13.00 -13.82 26.29
CA TYR A 799 12.67 -13.56 27.71
C TYR A 799 13.80 -14.03 28.63
N ILE A 800 14.45 -15.14 28.30
CA ILE A 800 15.58 -15.70 29.07
C ILE A 800 16.67 -14.64 29.29
N PRO A 801 17.28 -14.02 28.25
CA PRO A 801 18.29 -12.99 28.46
C PRO A 801 17.73 -11.70 29.08
N ALA A 802 16.46 -11.36 28.89
CA ALA A 802 15.86 -10.16 29.48
C ALA A 802 15.67 -10.28 31.00
N ILE A 803 15.23 -11.45 31.46
CA ILE A 803 15.10 -11.77 32.89
C ILE A 803 16.50 -11.85 33.53
N CYS A 804 17.46 -12.52 32.87
CA CYS A 804 18.85 -12.57 33.35
C CYS A 804 19.47 -11.17 33.46
N ARG A 805 19.27 -10.29 32.47
CA ARG A 805 19.73 -8.88 32.50
C ARG A 805 19.13 -8.13 33.70
N PHE A 806 17.83 -8.30 33.96
CA PHE A 806 17.16 -7.68 35.09
C PHE A 806 17.71 -8.18 36.44
N SER A 807 17.94 -9.48 36.59
CA SER A 807 18.57 -10.06 37.79
C SER A 807 20.00 -9.54 37.99
N LEU A 808 20.79 -9.44 36.92
CA LEU A 808 22.16 -8.88 36.99
C LEU A 808 22.18 -7.39 37.34
N ALA A 809 21.18 -6.61 36.93
CA ALA A 809 21.10 -5.19 37.28
C ALA A 809 21.00 -4.94 38.79
N PHE A 810 20.36 -5.83 39.55
CA PHE A 810 20.32 -5.78 41.02
C PHE A 810 21.68 -6.07 41.68
N ILE A 811 22.60 -6.71 40.97
CA ILE A 811 23.98 -6.93 41.42
C ILE A 811 24.86 -5.75 41.01
N LEU A 812 24.71 -5.25 39.79
CA LEU A 812 25.49 -4.13 39.25
C LEU A 812 25.23 -2.80 39.96
N SER A 813 23.99 -2.54 40.39
CA SER A 813 23.62 -1.26 41.02
C SER A 813 24.28 -1.04 42.40
N PRO A 814 24.31 -2.03 43.33
CA PRO A 814 25.11 -1.95 44.55
C PRO A 814 26.62 -1.80 44.31
N ILE A 815 27.17 -2.48 43.29
CA ILE A 815 28.59 -2.37 42.93
C ILE A 815 28.90 -0.96 42.41
N ALA A 816 28.05 -0.39 41.57
CA ALA A 816 28.20 0.98 41.07
C ALA A 816 28.11 2.01 42.19
N TRP A 817 27.25 1.78 43.18
CA TRP A 817 27.15 2.62 44.37
C TRP A 817 28.42 2.55 45.22
N PHE A 818 28.96 1.34 45.44
CA PHE A 818 30.23 1.13 46.15
C PHE A 818 31.43 1.77 45.43
N MET A 819 31.43 1.79 44.09
CA MET A 819 32.46 2.42 43.27
C MET A 819 32.32 3.95 43.11
N GLY A 820 31.31 4.57 43.72
CA GLY A 820 31.13 6.03 43.68
C GLY A 820 30.65 6.59 42.34
N ASN A 821 29.99 5.76 41.51
CA ASN A 821 29.44 6.22 40.24
C ASN A 821 28.29 7.23 40.46
N PRO A 822 28.14 8.26 39.61
CA PRO A 822 27.17 9.34 39.82
C PRO A 822 25.70 8.90 39.70
N GLU A 823 25.39 7.86 38.91
CA GLU A 823 24.00 7.40 38.71
C GLU A 823 23.83 5.88 38.97
N PRO A 824 23.97 5.41 40.22
CA PRO A 824 24.06 3.98 40.54
C PRO A 824 22.74 3.21 40.32
N ALA A 825 21.59 3.89 40.25
CA ALA A 825 20.27 3.27 40.05
C ALA A 825 19.88 3.06 38.57
N GLN A 826 20.65 3.61 37.61
CA GLN A 826 20.35 3.49 36.18
C GLN A 826 20.33 2.06 35.62
N PRO A 827 21.21 1.12 36.04
CA PRO A 827 21.15 -0.27 35.59
C PRO A 827 19.78 -0.91 35.84
N ILE A 828 19.22 -0.75 37.05
CA ILE A 828 17.91 -1.29 37.42
C ILE A 828 16.80 -0.59 36.64
N LYS A 829 16.85 0.75 36.52
CA LYS A 829 15.85 1.54 35.80
C LYS A 829 15.79 1.18 34.31
N ARG A 830 16.94 0.91 33.67
CA ARG A 830 17.00 0.52 32.26
C ARG A 830 16.58 -0.93 32.04
N ALA A 831 17.08 -1.86 32.85
CA ALA A 831 16.72 -3.27 32.72
C ALA A 831 15.24 -3.54 33.04
N SER A 832 14.68 -2.90 34.08
CA SER A 832 13.23 -2.97 34.39
C SER A 832 12.39 -2.39 33.25
N ARG A 833 12.80 -1.24 32.71
CA ARG A 833 12.12 -0.61 31.58
C ARG A 833 12.16 -1.48 30.32
N ASP A 834 13.29 -2.10 29.99
CA ASP A 834 13.41 -3.01 28.84
C ASP A 834 12.49 -4.22 29.00
N LEU A 835 12.46 -4.83 30.19
CA LEU A 835 11.59 -5.96 30.50
C LEU A 835 10.10 -5.58 30.46
N TYR A 836 9.71 -4.45 31.06
CA TYR A 836 8.34 -3.94 31.01
C TYR A 836 7.89 -3.64 29.58
N MET A 837 8.73 -2.96 28.80
CA MET A 837 8.44 -2.65 27.39
C MET A 837 8.29 -3.92 26.55
N LYS A 838 9.08 -4.97 26.85
CA LYS A 838 8.97 -6.27 26.19
C LYS A 838 7.64 -6.97 26.53
N ILE A 839 7.32 -7.09 27.82
CA ILE A 839 6.06 -7.70 28.30
C ILE A 839 4.86 -6.97 27.70
N SER A 840 4.86 -5.64 27.76
CA SER A 840 3.79 -4.82 27.19
C SER A 840 3.65 -5.02 25.68
N ARG A 841 4.76 -5.08 24.94
CA ARG A 841 4.76 -5.32 23.49
C ARG A 841 4.17 -6.68 23.13
N ASP A 842 4.60 -7.76 23.80
CA ASP A 842 4.13 -9.10 23.47
C ASP A 842 2.67 -9.35 23.93
N LEU A 843 2.26 -8.77 25.06
CA LEU A 843 0.86 -8.78 25.48
C LEU A 843 -0.02 -8.03 24.47
N ASN A 844 0.45 -6.90 23.94
CA ASN A 844 -0.25 -6.16 22.90
C ASN A 844 -0.39 -6.97 21.61
N ARG A 845 0.64 -7.71 21.19
CA ARG A 845 0.56 -8.62 20.04
C ARG A 845 -0.52 -9.70 20.22
N LEU A 846 -0.58 -10.32 21.39
CA LEU A 846 -1.61 -11.32 21.71
C LEU A 846 -3.03 -10.72 21.73
N LEU A 847 -3.19 -9.53 22.32
CA LEU A 847 -4.47 -8.82 22.34
C LEU A 847 -4.92 -8.42 20.92
N ILE A 848 -3.99 -7.96 20.07
CA ILE A 848 -4.25 -7.65 18.66
C ILE A 848 -4.72 -8.92 17.94
N ALA A 849 -3.97 -10.01 18.03
CA ALA A 849 -4.30 -11.27 17.37
C ALA A 849 -5.66 -11.81 17.83
N GLY A 850 -5.93 -11.79 19.15
CA GLY A 850 -7.21 -12.19 19.72
C GLY A 850 -8.38 -11.34 19.22
N SER A 851 -8.21 -10.01 19.17
CA SER A 851 -9.25 -9.10 18.64
C SER A 851 -9.54 -9.36 17.15
N GLN A 852 -8.50 -9.61 16.35
CA GLN A 852 -8.66 -9.92 14.93
C GLN A 852 -9.33 -11.29 14.72
N PHE A 853 -9.00 -12.28 15.54
CA PHE A 853 -9.63 -13.60 15.49
C PHE A 853 -11.12 -13.53 15.84
N ILE A 854 -11.49 -12.78 16.88
CA ILE A 854 -12.90 -12.55 17.24
C ILE A 854 -13.63 -11.85 16.08
N TYR A 855 -13.03 -10.81 15.50
CA TYR A 855 -13.59 -10.10 14.35
C TYR A 855 -13.78 -11.02 13.12
N LEU A 856 -12.83 -11.91 12.87
CA LEU A 856 -12.90 -12.91 11.81
C LEU A 856 -14.05 -13.90 12.03
N CYS A 857 -14.16 -14.48 13.23
CA CYS A 857 -15.28 -15.36 13.58
C CYS A 857 -16.63 -14.67 13.36
N PHE A 858 -16.71 -13.40 13.76
CA PHE A 858 -17.88 -12.56 13.53
C PHE A 858 -18.15 -12.32 12.02
N LYS A 859 -17.12 -12.02 11.22
CA LYS A 859 -17.23 -11.85 9.75
C LYS A 859 -17.73 -13.13 9.06
N VAL A 860 -17.20 -14.29 9.45
CA VAL A 860 -17.63 -15.60 8.94
C VAL A 860 -19.10 -15.86 9.27
N MET A 861 -19.52 -15.62 10.52
CA MET A 861 -20.92 -15.82 10.91
C MET A 861 -21.89 -14.86 10.20
N THR A 862 -21.47 -13.63 9.89
CA THR A 862 -22.33 -12.64 9.23
C THR A 862 -22.35 -12.73 7.71
N SER A 863 -21.35 -13.34 7.07
CA SER A 863 -21.26 -13.41 5.61
C SER A 863 -22.47 -14.09 4.93
N PRO A 864 -23.00 -15.24 5.41
CA PRO A 864 -24.19 -15.85 4.84
C PRO A 864 -25.43 -14.94 4.92
N VAL A 865 -25.58 -14.22 6.05
CA VAL A 865 -26.67 -13.27 6.25
C VAL A 865 -26.56 -12.10 5.28
N LYS A 866 -25.34 -11.57 5.07
CA LYS A 866 -25.08 -10.52 4.08
C LYS A 866 -25.43 -11.02 2.66
N ALA A 867 -24.95 -12.20 2.26
CA ALA A 867 -25.21 -12.77 0.94
C ALA A 867 -26.71 -12.98 0.67
N LEU A 868 -27.44 -13.52 1.66
CA LEU A 868 -28.88 -13.72 1.58
C LEU A 868 -29.63 -12.38 1.50
N ALA A 869 -29.23 -11.40 2.29
CA ALA A 869 -29.82 -10.06 2.23
C ALA A 869 -29.55 -9.39 0.86
N PHE A 870 -28.35 -9.55 0.30
CA PHE A 870 -28.02 -9.02 -1.03
C PHE A 870 -28.81 -9.66 -2.16
N THR A 871 -29.07 -10.97 -2.10
CA THR A 871 -29.84 -11.70 -3.12
C THR A 871 -31.33 -11.41 -3.01
N VAL A 872 -31.89 -11.40 -1.79
CA VAL A 872 -33.26 -10.95 -1.54
C VAL A 872 -33.45 -9.52 -2.03
N ASN A 873 -32.49 -8.62 -1.79
CA ASN A 873 -32.60 -7.25 -2.27
C ASN A 873 -32.40 -7.10 -3.77
N MET A 874 -31.58 -7.94 -4.41
CA MET A 874 -31.53 -7.98 -5.87
C MET A 874 -32.88 -8.41 -6.45
N LEU A 875 -33.52 -9.41 -5.85
CA LEU A 875 -34.85 -9.87 -6.24
C LEU A 875 -35.89 -8.76 -6.03
N ILE A 876 -35.92 -8.12 -4.85
CA ILE A 876 -36.82 -6.99 -4.54
C ILE A 876 -36.58 -5.84 -5.50
N SER A 877 -35.33 -5.47 -5.77
CA SER A 877 -35.00 -4.37 -6.68
C SER A 877 -35.41 -4.67 -8.11
N ARG A 878 -35.37 -5.95 -8.54
CA ARG A 878 -35.89 -6.38 -9.84
C ARG A 878 -37.41 -6.36 -9.90
N ILE A 879 -38.08 -6.87 -8.87
CA ILE A 879 -39.55 -6.80 -8.76
C ILE A 879 -40.00 -5.33 -8.73
N ALA A 880 -39.29 -4.49 -7.98
CA ALA A 880 -39.54 -3.05 -7.91
C ALA A 880 -39.29 -2.36 -9.25
N ALA A 881 -38.23 -2.72 -9.98
CA ALA A 881 -37.99 -2.25 -11.34
C ALA A 881 -39.11 -2.67 -12.30
N LEU A 882 -39.74 -3.84 -12.11
CA LEU A 882 -40.96 -4.24 -12.83
C LEU A 882 -42.21 -3.42 -12.45
N VAL A 883 -42.10 -2.44 -11.55
CA VAL A 883 -43.18 -1.50 -11.22
C VAL A 883 -42.66 -0.04 -11.24
N ASP A 884 -41.49 0.22 -11.84
CA ASP A 884 -40.79 1.53 -11.83
C ASP A 884 -40.53 2.12 -10.43
N LEU A 885 -40.46 1.27 -9.41
CA LEU A 885 -40.07 1.65 -8.06
C LEU A 885 -38.54 1.60 -7.91
N ILE A 886 -37.93 2.78 -7.77
CA ILE A 886 -36.48 2.95 -7.59
C ILE A 886 -36.15 2.84 -6.09
N LEU A 887 -35.76 1.65 -5.64
CA LEU A 887 -35.52 1.34 -4.22
C LEU A 887 -34.06 1.05 -3.87
N SER A 888 -33.18 0.82 -4.85
CA SER A 888 -31.84 0.27 -4.59
C SER A 888 -30.99 1.21 -3.74
N HIS A 889 -31.06 2.54 -3.98
CA HIS A 889 -30.38 3.53 -3.15
C HIS A 889 -30.73 3.42 -1.66
N SER A 890 -32.03 3.39 -1.34
CA SER A 890 -32.51 3.34 0.03
C SER A 890 -32.12 2.03 0.76
N ILE A 891 -32.08 0.94 0.00
CA ILE A 891 -31.70 -0.38 0.50
C ILE A 891 -30.21 -0.39 0.85
N HIS A 892 -29.34 0.13 -0.03
CA HIS A 892 -27.90 0.15 0.22
C HIS A 892 -27.54 1.10 1.37
N GLN A 893 -28.27 2.20 1.56
CA GLN A 893 -28.12 3.03 2.76
C GLN A 893 -28.44 2.27 4.06
N LYS A 894 -29.46 1.40 4.06
CA LYS A 894 -29.74 0.53 5.22
C LYS A 894 -28.62 -0.47 5.47
N PHE A 895 -28.04 -1.03 4.41
CA PHE A 895 -26.87 -1.91 4.53
C PHE A 895 -25.64 -1.19 5.08
N ALA A 896 -25.39 0.04 4.63
CA ALA A 896 -24.32 0.86 5.17
C ALA A 896 -24.46 1.01 6.70
N ARG A 897 -25.67 1.27 7.22
CA ARG A 897 -25.93 1.36 8.67
C ARG A 897 -25.69 0.05 9.41
N VAL A 898 -26.14 -1.08 8.87
CA VAL A 898 -25.88 -2.41 9.46
C VAL A 898 -24.38 -2.70 9.48
N HIS A 899 -23.67 -2.36 8.40
CA HIS A 899 -22.23 -2.53 8.32
C HIS A 899 -21.48 -1.62 9.30
N ALA A 900 -21.90 -0.36 9.41
CA ALA A 900 -21.34 0.60 10.35
C ALA A 900 -21.56 0.14 11.79
N PHE A 901 -22.73 -0.41 12.13
CA PHE A 901 -22.99 -0.99 13.45
C PHE A 901 -21.99 -2.09 13.81
N PHE A 902 -21.77 -3.05 12.90
CA PHE A 902 -20.83 -4.14 13.16
C PHE A 902 -19.37 -3.70 13.17
N ASN A 903 -18.99 -2.74 12.33
CA ASN A 903 -17.66 -2.15 12.37
C ASN A 903 -17.43 -1.36 13.68
N ASN A 904 -18.44 -0.63 14.16
CA ASN A 904 -18.38 0.07 15.45
C ASN A 904 -18.20 -0.91 16.61
N LEU A 905 -18.90 -2.04 16.58
CA LEU A 905 -18.73 -3.10 17.57
C LEU A 905 -17.30 -3.68 17.53
N GLY A 906 -16.76 -3.90 16.34
CA GLY A 906 -15.37 -4.34 16.15
C GLY A 906 -14.34 -3.34 16.71
N GLU A 907 -14.48 -2.05 16.42
CA GLU A 907 -13.60 -1.01 16.97
C GLU A 907 -13.79 -0.80 18.48
N TRP A 908 -14.99 -1.04 19.01
CA TRP A 908 -15.25 -1.03 20.45
C TRP A 908 -14.53 -2.18 21.17
N MET A 909 -14.48 -3.37 20.55
CA MET A 909 -13.74 -4.52 21.07
C MET A 909 -12.22 -4.40 20.89
N TYR A 910 -11.74 -3.47 20.06
CA TYR A 910 -10.31 -3.26 19.83
C TYR A 910 -9.67 -2.53 21.04
N PRO A 911 -8.63 -3.08 21.70
CA PRO A 911 -8.08 -2.50 22.91
C PRO A 911 -7.12 -1.32 22.59
N ALA A 912 -7.65 -0.26 21.98
CA ALA A 912 -6.92 0.92 21.50
C ALA A 912 -6.12 1.66 22.59
N ARG A 913 -6.46 1.48 23.87
CA ARG A 913 -5.73 2.06 25.02
C ARG A 913 -4.56 1.20 25.49
N ALA A 914 -4.64 -0.12 25.33
CA ALA A 914 -3.55 -1.04 25.70
C ALA A 914 -2.48 -1.11 24.61
N ILE A 915 -2.93 -1.07 23.34
CA ILE A 915 -2.08 -1.17 22.16
C ILE A 915 -1.40 0.19 21.92
N LYS A 916 -0.19 0.32 22.46
CA LYS A 916 0.92 1.25 22.13
C LYS A 916 0.61 2.75 21.93
N SER A 917 1.44 3.62 22.51
CA SER A 917 1.48 5.04 22.11
C SER A 917 1.98 5.14 20.67
N VAL A 918 1.08 5.44 19.72
CA VAL A 918 1.36 5.59 18.28
C VAL A 918 2.30 6.79 17.96
N VAL A 919 2.81 7.48 18.98
CA VAL A 919 3.61 8.71 18.87
C VAL A 919 5.08 8.47 18.48
N ILE A 920 5.51 7.24 18.17
CA ILE A 920 6.87 7.06 17.62
C ILE A 920 6.82 7.27 16.12
N ALA A 921 6.77 8.53 15.70
CA ALA A 921 6.79 8.95 14.31
C ALA A 921 8.00 8.35 13.55
N HIS A 922 7.94 8.38 12.22
CA HIS A 922 9.13 8.11 11.41
C HIS A 922 10.18 9.20 11.69
N PRO A 923 11.49 8.89 11.79
CA PRO A 923 12.51 9.89 12.10
C PRO A 923 12.49 11.12 11.16
N VAL A 924 12.15 10.90 9.89
CA VAL A 924 11.96 11.98 8.89
C VAL A 924 10.89 13.00 9.34
N HIS A 925 9.79 12.54 9.92
CA HIS A 925 8.73 13.41 10.41
C HIS A 925 9.22 14.28 11.57
N THR A 926 9.87 13.66 12.56
CA THR A 926 10.45 14.37 13.71
C THR A 926 11.51 15.38 13.26
N ILE A 927 12.34 15.05 12.27
CA ILE A 927 13.31 15.98 11.68
C ILE A 927 12.61 17.19 11.02
N LYS A 928 11.55 16.96 10.24
CA LYS A 928 10.76 18.04 9.61
C LYS A 928 10.05 18.93 10.64
N GLU A 929 9.56 18.37 11.75
CA GLU A 929 8.98 19.15 12.85
C GLU A 929 10.02 20.02 13.56
N ILE A 930 11.23 19.48 13.79
CA ILE A 930 12.35 20.24 14.35
C ILE A 930 12.79 21.36 13.40
N GLU A 931 12.84 21.09 12.09
CA GLU A 931 13.11 22.09 11.06
C GLU A 931 12.04 23.21 11.07
N HIS A 932 10.76 22.85 11.19
CA HIS A 932 9.68 23.82 11.27
C HIS A 932 9.79 24.68 12.55
N SER A 933 10.09 24.07 13.70
CA SER A 933 10.33 24.79 14.95
C SER A 933 11.51 25.77 14.83
N TYR A 934 12.58 25.35 14.16
CA TYR A 934 13.72 26.21 13.84
C TYR A 934 13.32 27.37 12.92
N LYS A 935 12.55 27.10 11.87
CA LYS A 935 12.02 28.13 10.96
C LYS A 935 11.15 29.15 11.70
N SER A 936 10.19 28.71 12.51
CA SER A 936 9.32 29.60 13.29
C SER A 936 10.12 30.46 14.27
N MET A 937 11.18 29.91 14.88
CA MET A 937 12.11 30.68 15.69
C MET A 937 12.83 31.76 14.87
N LEU A 938 13.33 31.43 13.66
CA LEU A 938 13.95 32.41 12.77
C LEU A 938 12.96 33.51 12.34
N GLU A 939 11.70 33.16 12.05
CA GLU A 939 10.64 34.11 11.73
C GLU A 939 10.32 35.04 12.91
N GLN A 940 10.27 34.51 14.14
CA GLN A 940 10.11 35.32 15.34
C GLN A 940 11.28 36.30 15.52
N PHE A 941 12.52 35.87 15.29
CA PHE A 941 13.68 36.76 15.33
C PHE A 941 13.65 37.82 14.23
N ALA A 942 13.16 37.49 13.04
CA ALA A 942 12.94 38.45 11.96
C ALA A 942 11.88 39.50 12.33
N ILE A 943 10.72 39.08 12.85
CA ILE A 943 9.66 39.99 13.31
C ILE A 943 10.17 40.91 14.41
N THR A 944 10.90 40.37 15.39
CA THR A 944 11.48 41.15 16.50
C THR A 944 12.47 42.21 15.99
N ARG A 945 13.27 41.89 14.95
CA ARG A 945 14.17 42.85 14.29
C ARG A 945 13.40 43.98 13.61
N PHE A 946 12.34 43.67 12.87
CA PHE A 946 11.49 44.70 12.24
C PHE A 946 10.80 45.60 13.28
N SER A 947 10.31 45.06 14.40
CA SER A 947 9.76 45.87 15.49
C SER A 947 10.81 46.75 16.16
N SER A 948 12.03 46.25 16.33
CA SER A 948 13.16 47.00 16.88
C SER A 948 13.61 48.14 15.95
N ASP A 949 13.68 47.87 14.65
CA ASP A 949 14.08 48.85 13.62
C ASP A 949 13.01 49.94 13.44
N VAL A 950 11.71 49.62 13.61
CA VAL A 950 10.61 50.60 13.62
C VAL A 950 10.66 51.48 14.87
N ILE A 951 10.93 50.92 16.05
CA ILE A 951 11.10 51.69 17.30
C ILE A 951 12.32 52.62 17.21
N ILE A 952 13.43 52.16 16.60
CA ILE A 952 14.62 52.98 16.37
C ILE A 952 14.37 54.08 15.31
N GLN A 953 13.46 53.85 14.35
CA GLN A 953 13.03 54.89 13.40
C GLN A 953 12.07 55.91 14.04
N GLU A 954 11.18 55.51 14.94
CA GLU A 954 10.35 56.42 15.73
C GLU A 954 11.20 57.22 16.74
N GLU A 955 12.20 56.63 17.40
CA GLU A 955 13.15 57.34 18.26
C GLU A 955 14.05 58.31 17.49
N LYS A 956 14.44 57.97 16.26
CA LYS A 956 15.17 58.90 15.36
C LYS A 956 14.31 60.01 14.79
N GLN A 957 12.98 59.88 14.76
CA GLN A 957 12.07 60.99 14.44
C GLN A 957 11.76 61.89 15.65
N LEU A 958 12.09 61.48 16.87
CA LEU A 958 11.81 62.21 18.12
C LEU A 958 13.00 63.00 18.69
N THR A 959 14.08 63.21 17.93
CA THR A 959 15.15 64.17 18.32
C THR A 959 14.99 65.50 17.56
N PRO A 960 14.74 66.64 18.26
CA PRO A 960 14.44 67.90 17.60
C PRO A 960 15.70 68.54 17.03
N SER A 961 15.65 68.82 15.72
CA SER A 961 16.51 69.79 15.06
C SER A 961 16.37 71.16 15.72
N SER A 962 17.52 71.74 16.10
CA SER A 962 17.70 73.12 16.52
C SER A 962 16.86 74.11 15.73
N LEU A 963 16.04 74.91 16.40
CA LEU A 963 15.53 76.16 15.83
C LEU A 963 15.47 77.27 16.88
N LYS A 964 16.11 78.37 16.47
CA LYS A 964 16.32 79.63 17.16
C LYS A 964 14.99 80.28 17.57
N LEU A 965 14.99 80.92 18.73
CA LEU A 965 14.09 82.05 19.07
C LEU A 965 14.08 83.08 17.92
N PRO A 966 12.94 83.74 17.60
CA PRO A 966 12.51 84.90 18.41
C PRO A 966 10.96 85.01 18.49
N PRO A 967 10.32 86.10 19.00
CA PRO A 967 9.36 85.99 20.10
C PRO A 967 7.90 86.27 19.70
N SER A 968 7.00 85.95 20.64
CA SER A 968 5.72 86.60 20.95
C SER A 968 4.68 86.78 19.83
N GLU A 969 3.52 86.12 19.94
CA GLU A 969 2.22 86.76 20.25
C GLU A 969 1.03 85.77 20.27
N LEU A 970 0.23 85.92 21.33
CA LEU A 970 -1.23 85.78 21.48
C LEU A 970 -2.09 84.93 20.51
N LEU A 971 -2.76 83.95 21.14
CA LEU A 971 -4.20 83.66 21.15
C LEU A 971 -4.97 83.20 19.87
N LEU A 972 -5.76 82.15 20.15
CA LEU A 972 -7.15 81.91 19.75
C LEU A 972 -7.46 81.18 18.42
N ASP A 973 -7.83 79.91 18.63
CA ASP A 973 -9.19 79.37 18.40
C ASP A 973 -9.48 78.55 17.11
N LYS A 974 -10.14 77.41 17.40
CA LYS A 974 -11.15 76.67 16.62
C LYS A 974 -10.80 75.82 15.38
N ARG A 975 -11.13 74.54 15.59
CA ARG A 975 -12.05 73.65 14.82
C ARG A 975 -11.64 73.20 13.41
N ASP A 976 -11.48 71.87 13.31
CA ASP A 976 -12.20 70.91 12.45
C ASP A 976 -12.39 71.21 10.95
N PRO A 977 -12.68 70.18 10.13
CA PRO A 977 -11.83 69.19 9.46
C PRO A 977 -12.02 69.45 7.93
N PRO A 978 -12.23 68.52 6.97
CA PRO A 978 -12.03 67.07 6.89
C PRO A 978 -11.40 66.60 5.55
N THR A 979 -11.46 65.27 5.38
CA THR A 979 -11.82 64.54 4.14
C THR A 979 -10.79 64.33 3.01
N VAL A 980 -10.48 63.04 2.82
CA VAL A 980 -10.88 62.20 1.66
C VAL A 980 -9.82 61.85 0.60
N ASN A 981 -9.75 60.52 0.40
CA ASN A 981 -9.29 59.71 -0.74
C ASN A 981 -7.77 59.70 -1.03
N ILE A 982 -7.14 58.55 -1.23
CA ILE A 982 -7.57 57.27 -1.83
C ILE A 982 -7.09 56.09 -0.98
#